data_AF-A0AAW1P1Y4-F1
#
_entry.id   AF-A0AAW1P1Y4-F1
#
_cell.length_a   1.000
_cell.length_b   1.000
_cell.length_c   1.000
_cell.angle_alpha   90.00
_cell.angle_beta   90.00
_cell.angle_gamma   90.00
#
_symmetry.space_group_name_H-M   'P 1'
#
loop_
_entity.id
_entity.type
_entity.pdbx_description
1 polymer ?
#
loop_
_entity_poly.entity_id
_entity_poly.type
_entity_poly.pdbx_seq_one_letter_code
_entity_poly.pdbx_strand_id
1 'polypeptide(L)'
;MNLHKAEDFFLVVLVTALLASSSSVECTSVDASVLGTASSAKLVQLEGSDAVAVIGSGGAALYSAAKAPKLIASLPGALAVSQPTQAESDSSSSSLGLDFVALGRGAQDYRVLVGGTEGTLALLEGSATTWKREEALSAIQGALFVDLPAPSAELEAQASAVAAPSITERLKAELLSAKEQLGFAQPEDRALLKELRAKSSDRLLPWQDAAGFRKQLLVLSTMGRLLALHSGDGRVLWSTAFDPTCLPTHLKLWRTSHDAVHAPEVIVLGNGQKGACYVTVDAHTGKAITGAALPFHISQVLEGPQTLMDGPTEQRILLLSSDDDSSDDSAPALHVLPDTAAARKLLGQSGQSLHHWAINTAAGSVSGYSVDAEARAELTWTAVFGSDKDAVLAAVTRPPGEPVYSHAKVLGDRSLKLKYLNPNLLLIATGPPNGAPAKGTKTPRLTISILDTVTGQVLFRQSHQDARGPVHAVLCENWAVYHFWSVAQHRHEMAVLELYDATPRTITVADVLFAEGNATQSAYQAPPLEALSQTFAIKAGVRGLAPVATQRGITAKLLLLATQSDQLYMMDKRFLDPRRPKGAPSKEDQAEMLLPYEAELPVSPLMFSSHQHSIARVSGIVTSPANLESTALVLAHGLDVFVTRVQPSKNFDLIPDDFPYALLITVTLVLAFAALVLRNLESSSGVSKKWT
;
A
#
# COMPACT_ATOMS: atom_id res chain seq x y z
N MET A 1 18.18 31.88 -4.25
CA MET A 1 19.31 32.81 -4.07
C MET A 1 18.92 33.81 -2.99
N ASN A 2 19.31 33.49 -1.75
CA ASN A 2 19.55 34.35 -0.58
C ASN A 2 19.82 33.38 0.58
N LEU A 3 21.04 32.84 0.57
CA LEU A 3 21.60 32.02 1.63
C LEU A 3 21.94 32.96 2.80
N HIS A 4 21.14 32.93 3.85
CA HIS A 4 21.55 33.47 5.13
C HIS A 4 22.73 32.64 5.66
N LYS A 5 23.72 33.36 6.21
CA LYS A 5 24.98 32.86 6.79
C LYS A 5 24.82 31.50 7.46
N ALA A 6 25.63 30.54 7.01
CA ALA A 6 25.84 29.27 7.70
C ALA A 6 26.43 29.55 9.10
N GLU A 7 25.69 29.17 10.14
CA GLU A 7 26.25 28.95 11.47
C GLU A 7 27.05 27.64 11.45
N ASP A 8 28.19 27.62 12.13
CA ASP A 8 29.16 26.51 12.09
C ASP A 8 28.55 25.22 12.68
N PHE A 9 28.08 24.32 11.82
CA PHE A 9 27.75 22.94 12.17
C PHE A 9 29.00 22.07 12.02
N PHE A 10 29.36 21.34 13.07
CA PHE A 10 30.35 20.27 12.97
C PHE A 10 29.62 18.94 12.74
N LEU A 11 29.78 18.36 11.56
CA LEU A 11 29.26 17.02 11.22
C LEU A 11 30.27 15.97 11.70
N VAL A 12 29.86 15.14 12.66
CA VAL A 12 30.63 13.94 13.05
C VAL A 12 29.91 12.72 12.51
N VAL A 13 30.43 12.14 11.42
CA VAL A 13 29.93 10.90 10.84
C VAL A 13 30.55 9.73 11.61
N LEU A 14 29.72 8.95 12.30
CA LEU A 14 30.15 7.72 12.98
C LEU A 14 29.96 6.56 12.02
N VAL A 15 30.97 6.26 11.21
CA VAL A 15 30.98 5.02 10.44
C VAL A 15 31.10 3.87 11.43
N THR A 16 30.00 3.17 11.71
CA THR A 16 30.01 1.91 12.45
C THR A 16 30.67 0.85 11.58
N ALA A 17 32.00 0.80 11.65
CA ALA A 17 32.77 -0.27 11.05
C ALA A 17 32.55 -1.55 11.86
N LEU A 18 31.85 -2.52 11.26
CA LEU A 18 31.91 -3.94 11.62
C LEU A 18 33.36 -4.42 11.38
N LEU A 19 34.23 -4.17 12.36
CA LEU A 19 35.56 -4.77 12.39
C LEU A 19 35.79 -5.41 13.76
N ALA A 20 35.60 -6.73 13.77
CA ALA A 20 36.34 -7.60 14.65
C ALA A 20 37.83 -7.38 14.40
N SER A 21 38.53 -6.69 15.30
CA SER A 21 39.89 -7.03 15.73
C SER A 21 40.45 -6.02 16.71
N SER A 22 41.19 -6.57 17.66
CA SER A 22 42.00 -5.95 18.68
C SER A 22 42.82 -4.74 18.22
N SER A 23 42.68 -3.61 18.90
CA SER A 23 43.84 -2.79 19.31
C SER A 23 43.44 -1.82 20.43
N SER A 24 44.19 -1.93 21.53
CA SER A 24 44.15 -1.07 22.70
C SER A 24 44.77 0.30 22.39
N VAL A 25 44.10 1.38 22.76
CA VAL A 25 44.72 2.70 22.90
C VAL A 25 44.59 3.11 24.36
N GLU A 26 45.73 3.19 25.04
CA GLU A 26 45.88 3.68 26.42
C GLU A 26 45.58 5.19 26.49
N CYS A 27 44.83 5.63 27.51
CA CYS A 27 44.73 7.04 27.89
C CYS A 27 45.46 7.28 29.20
N THR A 28 46.40 8.22 29.18
CA THR A 28 47.09 8.79 30.34
C THR A 28 46.16 9.68 31.18
N SER A 29 46.40 9.69 32.48
CA SER A 29 45.64 10.34 33.57
C SER A 29 45.48 11.86 33.42
N VAL A 30 44.35 12.42 33.87
CA VAL A 30 44.17 13.87 34.07
C VAL A 30 43.46 14.19 35.40
N ASP A 31 43.95 15.25 36.05
CA ASP A 31 43.71 15.78 37.40
C ASP A 31 42.27 16.20 37.76
N ALA A 32 41.95 16.07 39.06
CA ALA A 32 40.62 16.23 39.67
C ALA A 32 40.36 17.60 40.32
N SER A 33 40.68 18.72 39.67
CA SER A 33 40.56 20.05 40.30
C SER A 33 39.94 21.15 39.43
N VAL A 34 38.75 20.93 38.84
CA VAL A 34 37.96 22.03 38.24
C VAL A 34 36.45 21.75 38.37
N LEU A 35 35.92 21.77 39.61
CA LEU A 35 34.48 21.85 39.85
C LEU A 35 34.15 23.28 40.31
N GLY A 36 34.01 24.17 39.33
CA GLY A 36 33.46 25.51 39.51
C GLY A 36 32.13 25.61 38.77
N THR A 37 31.02 25.47 39.50
CA THR A 37 29.68 25.95 39.12
C THR A 37 29.18 25.59 37.70
N ALA A 38 28.80 24.34 37.45
CA ALA A 38 27.90 24.00 36.34
C ALA A 38 26.58 23.46 36.91
N SER A 39 25.62 24.34 37.15
CA SER A 39 24.34 24.03 37.83
C SER A 39 23.24 23.49 36.92
N SER A 40 23.55 22.99 35.72
CA SER A 40 22.50 22.51 34.79
C SER A 40 23.02 21.55 33.71
N ALA A 41 23.75 20.49 34.08
CA ALA A 41 23.97 19.37 33.17
C ALA A 41 22.84 18.36 33.37
N LYS A 42 22.02 18.13 32.34
CA LYS A 42 20.98 17.08 32.33
C LYS A 42 21.40 15.96 31.40
N LEU A 43 21.24 14.72 31.88
CA LEU A 43 21.45 13.51 31.10
C LEU A 43 20.19 13.26 30.29
N VAL A 44 20.32 13.23 28.96
CA VAL A 44 19.24 12.78 28.07
C VAL A 44 19.64 11.41 27.58
N GLN A 45 18.93 10.39 28.08
CA GLN A 45 19.02 9.05 27.52
C GLN A 45 18.18 9.03 26.24
N LEU A 46 18.84 8.72 25.13
CA LEU A 46 18.17 8.53 23.85
C LEU A 46 17.41 7.20 23.92
N GLU A 47 16.07 7.25 23.84
CA GLU A 47 15.24 6.05 23.86
C GLU A 47 15.72 5.04 22.81
N GLY A 48 16.11 3.85 23.28
CA GLY A 48 16.54 2.72 22.45
C GLY A 48 18.01 2.68 22.04
N SER A 49 18.87 3.62 22.45
CA SER A 49 20.32 3.56 22.16
C SER A 49 21.21 3.53 23.41
N ASP A 50 22.37 2.90 23.31
CA ASP A 50 23.43 2.90 24.33
C ASP A 50 24.24 4.21 24.32
N ALA A 51 23.62 5.36 24.08
CA ALA A 51 24.29 6.65 24.03
C ALA A 51 23.63 7.66 24.95
N VAL A 52 24.47 8.37 25.70
CA VAL A 52 24.04 9.37 26.67
C VAL A 52 24.59 10.72 26.22
N ALA A 53 23.68 11.66 25.95
CA ALA A 53 24.05 13.03 25.67
C ALA A 53 24.09 13.82 26.99
N VAL A 54 25.23 14.44 27.28
CA VAL A 54 25.38 15.43 28.36
C VAL A 54 25.31 16.80 27.71
N ILE A 55 24.22 17.52 27.97
CA ILE A 55 23.97 18.86 27.44
C ILE A 55 23.89 19.81 28.63
N GLY A 56 24.78 20.81 28.64
CA GLY A 56 24.79 21.88 29.63
C GLY A 56 25.08 23.23 29.00
N SER A 57 24.94 24.30 29.79
CA SER A 57 25.16 25.68 29.35
C SER A 57 26.61 25.97 28.94
N GLY A 58 27.57 25.16 29.39
CA GLY A 58 29.00 25.27 29.04
C GLY A 58 29.39 24.53 27.77
N GLY A 59 28.84 23.35 27.50
CA GLY A 59 29.26 22.49 26.39
C GLY A 59 28.33 21.29 26.19
N ALA A 60 28.53 20.57 25.08
CA ALA A 60 27.83 19.32 24.77
C ALA A 60 28.86 18.20 24.52
N ALA A 61 28.64 17.05 25.15
CA ALA A 61 29.46 15.85 24.99
C ALA A 61 28.57 14.60 24.89
N LEU A 62 28.89 13.72 23.93
CA LEU A 62 28.19 12.46 23.73
C LEU A 62 29.07 11.31 24.27
N TYR A 63 28.48 10.45 25.09
CA TYR A 63 29.16 9.29 25.67
C TYR A 63 28.51 7.98 25.21
N SER A 64 29.32 6.94 25.03
CA SER A 64 28.81 5.57 24.90
C SER A 64 28.46 5.00 26.28
N ALA A 65 27.34 4.28 26.38
CA ALA A 65 26.82 3.64 27.59
C ALA A 65 27.41 2.23 27.81
N ALA A 66 28.66 2.01 27.39
CA ALA A 66 29.37 0.77 27.71
C ALA A 66 29.86 0.78 29.17
N LYS A 67 30.22 -0.41 29.70
CA LYS A 67 30.84 -0.59 31.04
C LYS A 67 32.01 0.37 31.34
N ALA A 68 32.62 0.95 30.31
CA ALA A 68 33.52 2.09 30.39
C ALA A 68 33.04 3.18 29.39
N PRO A 69 32.49 4.30 29.85
CA PRO A 69 31.96 5.34 28.97
C PRO A 69 33.10 6.02 28.21
N LYS A 70 33.05 5.94 26.87
CA LYS A 70 34.00 6.61 25.97
C LYS A 70 33.37 7.88 25.40
N LEU A 71 34.14 8.96 25.36
CA LEU A 71 33.76 10.21 24.71
C LEU A 71 33.70 9.99 23.19
N ILE A 72 32.54 10.21 22.60
CA ILE A 72 32.30 10.02 21.16
C ILE A 72 32.55 11.33 20.41
N ALA A 73 32.06 12.45 20.94
CA ALA A 73 32.26 13.79 20.38
C ALA A 73 32.06 14.85 21.47
N SER A 74 32.79 15.97 21.37
CA SER A 74 32.65 17.12 22.26
C SER A 74 32.87 18.44 21.53
N LEU A 75 32.07 19.46 21.84
CA LEU A 75 32.37 20.86 21.49
C LEU A 75 32.98 21.58 22.69
N PRO A 76 34.09 22.33 22.52
CA PRO A 76 34.81 22.94 23.63
C PRO A 76 34.05 24.13 24.23
N GLY A 77 33.78 24.00 25.53
CA GLY A 77 33.32 25.05 26.43
C GLY A 77 33.34 24.51 27.87
N ALA A 78 34.55 24.28 28.40
CA ALA A 78 34.82 23.80 29.75
C ALA A 78 33.99 22.57 30.21
N LEU A 79 34.47 21.35 29.93
CA LEU A 79 33.93 20.14 30.56
C LEU A 79 35.06 19.37 31.27
N ALA A 80 35.04 19.43 32.61
CA ALA A 80 35.64 18.43 33.48
C ALA A 80 34.68 17.24 33.59
N VAL A 81 35.22 16.02 33.49
CA VAL A 81 34.45 14.76 33.39
C VAL A 81 34.33 14.11 34.77
N SER A 82 33.11 13.76 35.18
CA SER A 82 32.84 12.68 36.14
C SER A 82 32.01 11.60 35.45
N GLN A 83 32.34 10.33 35.69
CA GLN A 83 31.66 9.17 35.07
C GLN A 83 30.16 9.13 35.40
N PRO A 84 29.28 8.72 34.46
CA PRO A 84 27.87 8.44 34.74
C PRO A 84 27.72 7.24 35.68
N THR A 85 27.01 7.42 36.79
CA THR A 85 26.52 6.35 37.66
C THR A 85 25.27 5.69 37.06
N GLN A 86 25.21 4.35 37.16
CA GLN A 86 24.23 3.47 36.52
C GLN A 86 22.77 3.86 36.84
N ALA A 87 21.94 3.92 35.80
CA ALA A 87 20.49 3.85 35.91
C ALA A 87 20.06 2.41 35.58
N GLU A 88 19.27 1.80 36.46
CA GLU A 88 18.68 0.47 36.27
C GLU A 88 17.71 0.51 35.08
N SER A 89 17.94 -0.34 34.08
CA SER A 89 17.03 -0.52 32.94
C SER A 89 16.41 -1.91 32.99
N ASP A 90 15.08 -1.96 33.12
CA ASP A 90 14.29 -3.14 32.86
C ASP A 90 14.45 -3.61 31.41
N SER A 91 14.51 -4.92 31.25
CA SER A 91 14.86 -5.65 30.04
C SER A 91 13.77 -5.59 28.96
N SER A 92 14.07 -4.98 27.80
CA SER A 92 13.75 -5.44 26.43
C SER A 92 13.86 -4.28 25.42
N SER A 93 15.07 -3.75 25.21
CA SER A 93 15.31 -2.75 24.15
C SER A 93 16.24 -3.34 23.08
N SER A 94 15.71 -3.48 21.87
CA SER A 94 16.49 -3.68 20.65
C SER A 94 17.50 -2.54 20.50
N SER A 95 18.78 -2.86 20.36
CA SER A 95 19.88 -1.90 20.28
C SER A 95 19.79 -1.06 18.99
N LEU A 96 19.38 0.21 19.11
CA LEU A 96 19.35 1.16 17.99
C LEU A 96 20.76 1.66 17.67
N GLY A 97 21.20 1.49 16.42
CA GLY A 97 22.45 2.04 15.92
C GLY A 97 22.35 3.54 15.66
N LEU A 98 23.40 4.28 16.00
CA LEU A 98 23.58 5.69 15.62
C LEU A 98 24.39 5.76 14.32
N ASP A 99 23.89 6.50 13.34
CA ASP A 99 24.53 6.69 12.03
C ASP A 99 25.36 7.99 12.00
N PHE A 100 24.76 9.10 12.40
CA PHE A 100 25.48 10.37 12.51
C PHE A 100 24.94 11.26 13.63
N VAL A 101 25.82 12.13 14.11
CA VAL A 101 25.48 13.17 15.08
C VAL A 101 26.08 14.49 14.59
N ALA A 102 25.24 15.52 14.48
CA ALA A 102 25.68 16.87 14.17
C ALA A 102 25.41 17.78 15.36
N LEU A 103 26.42 18.56 15.73
CA LEU A 103 26.32 19.51 16.84
C LEU A 103 26.36 20.93 16.28
N GLY A 104 25.38 21.73 16.68
CA GLY A 104 25.26 23.14 16.34
C GLY A 104 25.22 24.00 17.59
N ARG A 105 25.84 25.17 17.55
CA ARG A 105 25.77 26.16 18.63
C ARG A 105 24.64 27.14 18.34
N GLY A 106 23.61 27.16 19.18
CA GLY A 106 22.56 28.18 19.14
C GLY A 106 22.95 29.45 19.92
N ALA A 107 22.09 30.46 19.87
CA ALA A 107 22.33 31.76 20.49
C ALA A 107 22.38 31.72 22.04
N GLN A 108 21.69 30.77 22.67
CA GLN A 108 21.71 30.57 24.13
C GLN A 108 21.87 29.10 24.59
N ASP A 109 21.67 28.11 23.70
CA ASP A 109 21.78 26.68 24.01
C ASP A 109 22.39 25.89 22.85
N TYR A 110 22.86 24.66 23.12
CA TYR A 110 23.36 23.73 22.11
C TYR A 110 22.22 22.94 21.46
N ARG A 111 22.37 22.70 20.15
CA ARG A 111 21.45 21.87 19.36
C ARG A 111 22.18 20.61 18.91
N VAL A 112 21.56 19.47 19.13
CA VAL A 112 22.08 18.17 18.72
C VAL A 112 21.11 17.56 17.72
N LEU A 113 21.56 17.37 16.48
CA LEU A 113 20.84 16.59 15.48
C LEU A 113 21.38 15.17 15.52
N VAL A 114 20.51 14.21 15.77
CA VAL A 114 20.84 12.78 15.84
C VAL A 114 20.13 12.06 14.69
N GLY A 115 20.90 11.26 13.95
CA GLY A 115 20.39 10.33 12.96
C GLY A 115 20.67 8.88 13.36
N GLY A 116 19.60 8.09 13.47
CA GLY A 116 19.70 6.64 13.70
C GLY A 116 19.87 5.88 12.39
N THR A 117 20.48 4.68 12.45
CA THR A 117 20.67 3.79 11.29
C THR A 117 19.37 3.33 10.65
N GLU A 118 18.26 3.42 11.39
CA GLU A 118 16.91 3.05 10.96
C GLU A 118 16.12 4.20 10.33
N GLY A 119 16.79 5.34 10.06
CA GLY A 119 16.16 6.49 9.40
C GLY A 119 15.34 7.38 10.32
N THR A 120 15.52 7.33 11.65
CA THR A 120 14.95 8.34 12.55
C THR A 120 15.89 9.55 12.63
N LEU A 121 15.35 10.75 12.39
CA LEU A 121 16.02 12.01 12.67
C LEU A 121 15.35 12.72 13.85
N ALA A 122 16.14 13.16 14.81
CA ALA A 122 15.64 13.95 15.93
C ALA A 122 16.55 15.16 16.18
N LEU A 123 15.93 16.32 16.38
CA LEU A 123 16.63 17.51 16.86
C LEU A 123 16.34 17.71 18.34
N LEU A 124 17.40 17.82 19.12
CA LEU A 124 17.38 18.02 20.56
C LEU A 124 17.92 19.43 20.86
N GLU A 125 17.20 20.19 21.68
CA GLU A 125 17.62 21.49 22.17
C GLU A 125 17.55 21.47 23.71
N GLY A 126 18.70 21.60 24.36
CA GLY A 126 18.79 21.39 25.81
C GLY A 126 18.33 19.99 26.24
N SER A 127 17.26 19.90 27.03
CA SER A 127 16.69 18.63 27.51
C SER A 127 15.41 18.19 26.82
N ALA A 128 14.99 18.87 25.74
CA ALA A 128 13.73 18.61 25.06
C ALA A 128 13.97 18.22 23.59
N THR A 129 13.14 17.29 23.09
CA THR A 129 13.07 16.97 21.66
C THR A 129 12.23 18.03 20.96
N THR A 130 12.86 18.87 20.14
CA THR A 130 12.17 19.95 19.41
C THR A 130 11.30 19.38 18.29
N TRP A 131 11.84 18.44 17.53
CA TRP A 131 11.09 17.69 16.54
C TRP A 131 11.72 16.32 16.29
N LYS A 132 10.87 15.40 15.83
CA LYS A 132 11.24 14.06 15.38
C LYS A 132 10.69 13.87 13.97
N ARG A 133 11.48 13.29 13.08
CA ARG A 133 11.14 13.03 11.68
C ARG A 133 11.59 11.63 11.29
N GLU A 134 10.69 10.88 10.66
CA GLU A 134 10.94 9.50 10.24
C GLU A 134 11.30 9.46 8.75
N GLU A 135 12.59 9.50 8.42
CA GLU A 135 13.09 9.35 7.04
C GLU A 135 13.02 7.90 6.53
N ALA A 136 12.76 6.93 7.42
CA ALA A 136 12.51 5.54 7.03
C ALA A 136 11.39 5.41 5.98
N LEU A 137 10.44 6.36 5.97
CA LEU A 137 9.31 6.42 5.02
C LEU A 137 9.71 6.85 3.61
N SER A 138 10.93 7.33 3.39
CA SER A 138 11.42 7.78 2.08
C SER A 138 11.73 6.64 1.09
N ALA A 139 11.86 5.42 1.61
CA ALA A 139 12.27 4.25 0.82
C ALA A 139 11.47 3.02 1.27
N ILE A 140 10.24 2.92 0.75
CA ILE A 140 9.28 1.87 1.08
C ILE A 140 9.44 0.68 0.10
N GLN A 141 9.61 -0.52 0.65
CA GLN A 141 9.67 -1.77 -0.12
C GLN A 141 8.30 -2.46 -0.21
N GLY A 142 7.54 -2.44 0.89
CA GLY A 142 6.24 -3.10 0.97
C GLY A 142 5.25 -2.27 1.76
N ALA A 143 3.98 -2.30 1.38
CA ALA A 143 2.92 -1.63 2.11
C ALA A 143 1.64 -2.48 2.11
N LEU A 144 0.92 -2.46 3.22
CA LEU A 144 -0.35 -3.16 3.41
C LEU A 144 -1.33 -2.28 4.18
N PHE A 145 -2.61 -2.39 3.83
CA PHE A 145 -3.69 -1.85 4.65
C PHE A 145 -4.18 -2.94 5.60
N VAL A 146 -4.36 -2.58 6.86
CA VAL A 146 -4.93 -3.43 7.90
C VAL A 146 -6.07 -2.66 8.57
N ASP A 147 -7.15 -3.36 8.89
CA ASP A 147 -8.27 -2.73 9.59
C ASP A 147 -7.89 -2.44 11.04
N LEU A 148 -8.32 -1.28 11.55
CA LEU A 148 -8.09 -0.90 12.94
C LEU A 148 -8.87 -1.81 13.90
N PRO A 149 -8.48 -1.90 15.19
CA PRO A 149 -9.22 -2.70 16.16
C PRO A 149 -10.66 -2.24 16.28
N ALA A 150 -11.55 -3.16 16.69
CA ALA A 150 -12.92 -2.82 17.02
C ALA A 150 -12.99 -1.87 18.24
N PRO A 151 -14.04 -1.04 18.34
CA PRO A 151 -14.24 -0.22 19.53
C PRO A 151 -14.35 -1.12 20.76
N SER A 152 -13.43 -0.95 21.70
CA SER A 152 -13.45 -1.58 23.01
C SER A 152 -13.70 -0.52 24.09
N ALA A 153 -14.27 -0.93 25.23
CA ALA A 153 -14.55 0.00 26.33
C ALA A 153 -13.29 0.77 26.80
N GLU A 154 -12.12 0.14 26.69
CA GLU A 154 -10.83 0.75 27.02
C GLU A 154 -10.43 1.84 26.01
N LEU A 155 -10.54 1.56 24.72
CA LEU A 155 -10.25 2.52 23.65
C LEU A 155 -11.24 3.69 23.65
N GLU A 156 -12.52 3.40 23.91
CA GLU A 156 -13.56 4.42 24.06
C GLU A 156 -13.31 5.32 25.26
N ALA A 157 -12.86 4.78 26.39
CA ALA A 157 -12.49 5.56 27.57
C ALA A 157 -11.28 6.47 27.29
N GLN A 158 -10.26 5.95 26.60
CA GLN A 158 -9.08 6.73 26.21
C GLN A 158 -9.42 7.86 25.23
N ALA A 159 -10.28 7.64 24.25
CA ALA A 159 -10.69 8.68 23.32
C ALA A 159 -11.69 9.68 23.92
N SER A 160 -12.60 9.22 24.79
CA SER A 160 -13.53 10.10 25.50
C SER A 160 -12.81 11.07 26.44
N ALA A 161 -11.64 10.68 26.96
CA ALA A 161 -10.76 11.55 27.73
C ALA A 161 -10.11 12.67 26.88
N VAL A 162 -10.02 12.49 25.55
CA VAL A 162 -9.32 13.41 24.64
C VAL A 162 -10.25 14.45 24.01
N ALA A 163 -11.52 14.13 23.74
CA ALA A 163 -12.63 15.09 23.56
C ALA A 163 -13.88 14.40 22.96
N ALA A 164 -14.85 14.03 23.78
CA ALA A 164 -16.22 13.79 23.29
C ALA A 164 -17.04 15.09 23.41
N PRO A 165 -17.63 15.63 22.33
CA PRO A 165 -18.45 16.82 22.42
C PRO A 165 -19.69 16.56 23.27
N SER A 166 -20.01 17.48 24.17
CA SER A 166 -21.19 17.42 25.01
C SER A 166 -22.48 17.47 24.17
N ILE A 167 -23.59 16.97 24.72
CA ILE A 167 -24.90 16.99 24.04
C ILE A 167 -25.30 18.41 23.63
N THR A 168 -24.94 19.40 24.45
CA THR A 168 -25.24 20.82 24.16
C THR A 168 -24.43 21.35 22.97
N GLU A 169 -23.17 20.94 22.83
CA GLU A 169 -22.33 21.28 21.67
C GLU A 169 -22.83 20.62 20.39
N ARG A 170 -23.30 19.37 20.46
CA ARG A 170 -23.93 18.68 19.33
C ARG A 170 -25.21 19.40 18.86
N LEU A 171 -26.11 19.72 19.79
CA LEU A 171 -27.33 20.49 19.47
C LEU A 171 -27.02 21.86 18.89
N LYS A 172 -26.00 22.56 19.40
CA LYS A 172 -25.54 23.84 18.84
C LYS A 172 -25.00 23.67 17.42
N ALA A 173 -24.20 22.64 17.16
CA ALA A 173 -23.67 22.35 15.83
C ALA A 173 -24.80 22.07 14.83
N GLU A 174 -25.82 21.28 15.21
CA GLU A 174 -26.99 21.00 14.38
C GLU A 174 -27.82 22.26 14.08
N LEU A 175 -28.06 23.11 15.09
CA LEU A 175 -28.77 24.37 14.90
C LEU A 175 -28.03 25.32 13.95
N LEU A 176 -26.70 25.41 14.08
CA LEU A 176 -25.87 26.24 13.20
C LEU A 176 -25.78 25.66 11.79
N SER A 177 -25.75 24.34 11.66
CA SER A 177 -25.84 23.63 10.37
C SER A 177 -27.16 23.95 9.66
N ALA A 178 -28.28 23.91 10.39
CA ALA A 178 -29.59 24.29 9.85
C ALA A 178 -29.64 25.77 9.46
N LYS A 179 -29.08 26.66 10.29
CA LYS A 179 -28.98 28.11 10.00
C LYS A 179 -28.15 28.38 8.73
N GLU A 180 -27.08 27.61 8.52
CA GLU A 180 -26.24 27.66 7.31
C GLU A 180 -27.01 27.19 6.07
N GLN A 181 -27.68 26.03 6.15
CA GLN A 181 -28.48 25.48 5.05
C GLN A 181 -29.66 26.39 4.65
N LEU A 182 -30.27 27.08 5.62
CA LEU A 182 -31.37 28.02 5.37
C LEU A 182 -30.90 29.41 4.92
N GLY A 183 -29.59 29.65 4.79
CA GLY A 183 -29.03 30.91 4.31
C GLY A 183 -29.02 32.05 5.33
N PHE A 184 -29.30 31.78 6.61
CA PHE A 184 -29.34 32.77 7.69
C PHE A 184 -28.02 32.88 8.49
N ALA A 185 -27.00 32.07 8.16
CA ALA A 185 -25.75 32.02 8.93
C ALA A 185 -24.85 33.23 8.68
N GLN A 186 -24.44 33.87 9.78
CA GLN A 186 -23.40 34.90 9.80
C GLN A 186 -22.00 34.25 9.68
N PRO A 187 -20.95 35.01 9.28
CA PRO A 187 -19.59 34.48 9.20
C PRO A 187 -19.07 33.92 10.54
N GLU A 188 -19.50 34.48 11.68
CA GLU A 188 -19.18 33.97 13.02
C GLU A 188 -19.82 32.61 13.29
N ASP A 189 -21.08 32.41 12.88
CA ASP A 189 -21.77 31.12 12.99
C ASP A 189 -21.03 30.04 12.21
N ARG A 190 -20.52 30.37 11.01
CA ARG A 190 -19.74 29.45 10.17
C ARG A 190 -18.40 29.08 10.79
N ALA A 191 -17.72 30.05 11.40
CA ALA A 191 -16.46 29.81 12.11
C ALA A 191 -16.67 28.90 13.32
N LEU A 192 -17.70 29.15 14.13
CA LEU A 192 -18.03 28.35 15.30
C LEU A 192 -18.51 26.95 14.92
N LEU A 193 -19.30 26.82 13.85
CA LEU A 193 -19.69 25.52 13.30
C LEU A 193 -18.47 24.71 12.84
N LYS A 194 -17.49 25.36 12.21
CA LYS A 194 -16.24 24.71 11.80
C LYS A 194 -15.44 24.20 13.01
N GLU A 195 -15.38 24.97 14.08
CA GLU A 195 -14.71 24.57 15.32
C GLU A 195 -15.42 23.39 16.00
N LEU A 196 -16.75 23.45 16.12
CA LEU A 196 -17.54 22.37 16.70
C LEU A 196 -17.44 21.08 15.87
N ARG A 197 -17.48 21.18 14.54
CA ARG A 197 -17.27 20.04 13.63
C ARG A 197 -15.86 19.44 13.76
N ALA A 198 -14.83 20.26 14.01
CA ALA A 198 -13.48 19.77 14.24
C ALA A 198 -13.37 19.00 15.57
N LYS A 199 -14.01 19.50 16.63
CA LYS A 199 -14.08 18.84 17.95
C LYS A 199 -14.90 17.54 17.91
N SER A 200 -15.94 17.47 17.09
CA SER A 200 -16.76 16.28 16.90
C SER A 200 -16.22 15.34 15.81
N SER A 201 -14.98 15.55 15.32
CA SER A 201 -14.48 14.78 14.19
C SER A 201 -13.99 13.40 14.63
N ASP A 202 -14.71 12.37 14.20
CA ASP A 202 -14.37 10.97 14.47
C ASP A 202 -13.22 10.45 13.58
N ARG A 203 -12.65 11.31 12.72
CA ARG A 203 -11.67 10.93 11.69
C ARG A 203 -10.39 10.32 12.27
N LEU A 204 -9.99 10.71 13.48
CA LEU A 204 -8.70 10.35 14.09
C LEU A 204 -8.84 9.34 15.24
N LEU A 205 -10.01 8.72 15.38
CA LEU A 205 -10.24 7.71 16.41
C LEU A 205 -9.41 6.44 16.10
N PRO A 206 -8.81 5.81 17.11
CA PRO A 206 -7.88 4.68 16.93
C PRO A 206 -8.57 3.33 16.64
N TRP A 207 -9.86 3.33 16.29
CA TRP A 207 -10.62 2.11 15.99
C TRP A 207 -11.32 2.19 14.62
N GLN A 208 -11.71 1.04 14.09
CA GLN A 208 -12.38 0.95 12.78
C GLN A 208 -13.71 1.71 12.76
N ASP A 209 -14.05 2.32 11.63
CA ASP A 209 -15.38 2.84 11.34
C ASP A 209 -16.26 1.80 10.64
N ALA A 210 -17.58 1.98 10.72
CA ALA A 210 -18.52 1.09 10.03
C ALA A 210 -18.30 1.07 8.51
N ALA A 211 -17.91 2.20 7.92
CA ALA A 211 -17.66 2.34 6.49
C ALA A 211 -16.28 1.80 6.05
N GLY A 212 -15.36 1.52 6.98
CA GLY A 212 -14.02 1.00 6.68
C GLY A 212 -13.08 2.03 6.03
N PHE A 213 -13.26 3.32 6.29
CA PHE A 213 -12.34 4.38 5.84
C PHE A 213 -11.11 4.50 6.76
N ARG A 214 -11.25 4.15 8.04
CA ARG A 214 -10.18 4.22 9.04
C ARG A 214 -9.44 2.89 9.06
N LYS A 215 -8.20 2.93 8.56
CA LYS A 215 -7.31 1.77 8.47
C LYS A 215 -5.92 2.16 8.96
N GLN A 216 -5.16 1.14 9.32
CA GLN A 216 -3.75 1.21 9.63
C GLN A 216 -2.95 0.87 8.38
N LEU A 217 -2.04 1.74 7.98
CA LEU A 217 -1.12 1.50 6.87
C LEU A 217 0.19 0.98 7.44
N LEU A 218 0.46 -0.29 7.20
CA LEU A 218 1.74 -0.90 7.52
C LEU A 218 2.71 -0.67 6.38
N VAL A 219 3.85 -0.09 6.69
CA VAL A 219 4.85 0.34 5.72
C VAL A 219 6.21 -0.24 6.13
N LEU A 220 6.77 -1.08 5.27
CA LEU A 220 8.09 -1.68 5.44
C LEU A 220 9.14 -0.85 4.70
N SER A 221 10.10 -0.33 5.46
CA SER A 221 11.22 0.44 4.94
C SER A 221 12.39 -0.46 4.53
N THR A 222 13.11 -0.05 3.48
CA THR A 222 14.44 -0.59 3.12
C THR A 222 15.44 -0.54 4.28
N MET A 223 15.25 0.38 5.24
CA MET A 223 16.12 0.58 6.40
C MET A 223 15.84 -0.41 7.56
N GLY A 224 15.02 -1.44 7.34
CA GLY A 224 14.77 -2.47 8.35
C GLY A 224 13.75 -2.09 9.42
N ARG A 225 12.78 -1.22 9.08
CA ARG A 225 11.76 -0.76 10.01
C ARG A 225 10.36 -0.92 9.45
N LEU A 226 9.45 -1.43 10.28
CA LEU A 226 8.02 -1.50 10.01
C LEU A 226 7.32 -0.39 10.80
N LEU A 227 6.65 0.50 10.08
CA LEU A 227 5.88 1.59 10.67
C LEU A 227 4.40 1.38 10.40
N ALA A 228 3.58 1.67 11.40
CA ALA A 228 2.14 1.75 11.22
C ALA A 228 1.69 3.20 11.21
N LEU A 229 1.06 3.63 10.11
CA LEU A 229 0.51 4.97 9.95
C LEU A 229 -1.00 4.92 10.04
N HIS A 230 -1.60 5.95 10.61
CA HIS A 230 -3.06 6.09 10.60
C HIS A 230 -3.55 6.68 9.27
N SER A 231 -4.59 6.12 8.64
CA SER A 231 -5.05 6.56 7.30
C SER A 231 -5.63 7.96 7.24
N GLY A 232 -6.06 8.51 8.38
CA GLY A 232 -6.70 9.82 8.45
C GLY A 232 -5.73 10.99 8.33
N ASP A 233 -4.56 10.91 8.98
CA ASP A 233 -3.60 11.99 9.20
C ASP A 233 -2.14 11.58 8.94
N GLY A 234 -1.86 10.29 8.80
CA GLY A 234 -0.51 9.77 8.56
C GLY A 234 0.38 9.76 9.81
N ARG A 235 -0.15 9.98 11.01
CA ARG A 235 0.66 9.88 12.24
C ARG A 235 1.14 8.44 12.44
N VAL A 236 2.32 8.28 12.99
CA VAL A 236 2.88 6.97 13.37
C VAL A 236 2.15 6.49 14.64
N LEU A 237 1.47 5.35 14.54
CA LEU A 237 0.79 4.68 15.66
C LEU A 237 1.80 3.86 16.47
N TRP A 238 2.64 3.09 15.78
CA TRP A 238 3.74 2.33 16.36
C TRP A 238 4.83 2.13 15.31
N SER A 239 6.02 1.75 15.77
CA SER A 239 7.14 1.39 14.90
C SER A 239 7.96 0.27 15.50
N THR A 240 8.33 -0.70 14.67
CA THR A 240 9.10 -1.87 15.07
C THR A 240 10.34 -1.98 14.21
N ALA A 241 11.49 -2.03 14.87
CA ALA A 241 12.78 -2.20 14.24
C ALA A 241 13.15 -3.68 14.13
N PHE A 242 13.83 -4.05 13.05
CA PHE A 242 14.38 -5.38 12.86
C PHE A 242 15.91 -5.36 12.94
N ASP A 243 16.49 -6.51 13.24
CA ASP A 243 17.94 -6.68 13.35
C ASP A 243 18.62 -6.39 11.98
N PRO A 244 19.66 -5.55 11.94
CA PRO A 244 20.37 -5.21 10.69
C PRO A 244 21.03 -6.42 10.01
N THR A 245 21.21 -7.54 10.71
CA THR A 245 21.79 -8.77 10.13
C THR A 245 20.86 -9.47 9.14
N CYS A 246 19.55 -9.22 9.22
CA CYS A 246 18.56 -9.73 8.29
C CYS A 246 17.58 -8.64 7.88
N LEU A 247 17.89 -7.99 6.75
CA LEU A 247 17.06 -6.91 6.25
C LEU A 247 15.76 -7.47 5.65
N PRO A 248 14.60 -6.95 6.09
CA PRO A 248 13.31 -7.40 5.61
C PRO A 248 13.09 -6.95 4.16
N THR A 249 12.54 -7.84 3.34
CA THR A 249 12.30 -7.65 1.90
C THR A 249 10.84 -7.80 1.51
N HIS A 250 10.09 -8.69 2.18
CA HIS A 250 8.68 -8.94 1.88
C HIS A 250 7.80 -8.72 3.11
N LEU A 251 6.64 -8.11 2.88
CA LEU A 251 5.58 -7.91 3.86
C LEU A 251 4.32 -8.58 3.34
N LYS A 252 3.77 -9.53 4.12
CA LYS A 252 2.55 -10.28 3.77
C LYS A 252 1.61 -10.40 4.96
N LEU A 253 0.32 -10.46 4.68
CA LEU A 253 -0.70 -10.79 5.68
C LEU A 253 -0.59 -12.28 6.02
N TRP A 254 -0.45 -12.62 7.30
CA TRP A 254 -0.17 -13.97 7.76
C TRP A 254 -1.39 -14.63 8.41
N ARG A 255 -1.99 -13.95 9.38
CA ARG A 255 -3.25 -14.37 10.00
C ARG A 255 -4.28 -13.27 9.95
N THR A 256 -5.51 -13.66 9.64
CA THR A 256 -6.70 -12.83 9.73
C THR A 256 -7.63 -13.44 10.76
N SER A 257 -8.10 -12.65 11.72
CA SER A 257 -9.16 -13.09 12.61
C SER A 257 -10.52 -12.70 12.04
N HIS A 258 -11.50 -13.58 12.15
CA HIS A 258 -12.90 -13.24 11.93
C HIS A 258 -13.54 -12.54 13.13
N ASP A 259 -12.86 -12.58 14.28
CA ASP A 259 -13.32 -11.94 15.50
C ASP A 259 -12.74 -10.54 15.62
N ALA A 260 -13.53 -9.66 16.22
CA ALA A 260 -13.15 -8.29 16.53
C ALA A 260 -12.05 -8.17 17.61
N VAL A 261 -11.72 -9.27 18.30
CA VAL A 261 -10.86 -9.30 19.50
C VAL A 261 -9.40 -9.58 19.16
N HIS A 262 -9.13 -10.48 18.21
CA HIS A 262 -7.77 -10.89 17.88
C HIS A 262 -7.22 -10.02 16.75
N ALA A 263 -6.05 -9.42 17.00
CA ALA A 263 -5.37 -8.64 15.99
C ALA A 263 -4.92 -9.53 14.81
N PRO A 264 -4.99 -9.03 13.57
CA PRO A 264 -4.38 -9.72 12.44
C PRO A 264 -2.85 -9.73 12.61
N GLU A 265 -2.21 -10.81 12.18
CA GLU A 265 -0.76 -10.96 12.21
C GLU A 265 -0.20 -10.75 10.80
N VAL A 266 0.91 -10.01 10.72
CA VAL A 266 1.68 -9.88 9.49
C VAL A 266 3.00 -10.63 9.61
N ILE A 267 3.46 -11.18 8.49
CA ILE A 267 4.79 -11.77 8.39
C ILE A 267 5.70 -10.86 7.59
N VAL A 268 6.88 -10.66 8.14
CA VAL A 268 8.00 -9.96 7.51
C VAL A 268 9.07 -10.99 7.22
N LEU A 269 9.41 -11.13 5.94
CA LEU A 269 10.45 -12.03 5.46
C LEU A 269 11.64 -11.20 5.01
N GLY A 270 12.86 -11.65 5.29
CA GLY A 270 14.10 -10.98 4.91
C GLY A 270 15.19 -11.95 4.54
N ASN A 271 16.19 -11.49 3.80
CA ASN A 271 17.39 -12.25 3.49
C ASN A 271 18.58 -11.63 4.23
N GLY A 272 19.22 -12.40 5.12
CA GLY A 272 20.43 -12.01 5.85
C GLY A 272 21.69 -12.64 5.26
N GLN A 273 22.84 -12.40 5.89
CA GLN A 273 24.13 -12.95 5.41
C GLN A 273 24.25 -14.47 5.56
N LYS A 274 23.54 -15.06 6.53
CA LYS A 274 23.64 -16.50 6.89
C LYS A 274 22.42 -17.31 6.44
N GLY A 275 21.59 -16.75 5.56
CA GLY A 275 20.29 -17.29 5.17
C GLY A 275 19.17 -16.28 5.41
N ALA A 276 17.93 -16.70 5.18
CA ALA A 276 16.74 -15.87 5.37
C ALA A 276 16.32 -15.80 6.84
N CYS A 277 15.40 -14.88 7.14
CA CYS A 277 14.72 -14.83 8.42
C CYS A 277 13.25 -14.47 8.20
N TYR A 278 12.43 -14.82 9.16
CA TYR A 278 11.07 -14.32 9.24
C TYR A 278 10.76 -13.84 10.65
N VAL A 279 9.93 -12.79 10.72
CA VAL A 279 9.37 -12.28 11.97
C VAL A 279 7.88 -12.05 11.75
N THR A 280 7.07 -12.60 12.64
CA THR A 280 5.63 -12.34 12.72
C THR A 280 5.38 -11.21 13.70
N VAL A 281 4.53 -10.28 13.33
CA VAL A 281 4.25 -9.06 14.08
C VAL A 281 2.73 -8.90 14.21
N ASP A 282 2.28 -8.57 15.41
CA ASP A 282 0.90 -8.13 15.65
C ASP A 282 0.69 -6.78 14.93
N ALA A 283 -0.27 -6.73 14.00
CA ALA A 283 -0.50 -5.56 13.17
C ALA A 283 -1.05 -4.34 13.95
N HIS A 284 -1.77 -4.57 15.05
CA HIS A 284 -2.36 -3.47 15.84
C HIS A 284 -1.34 -2.85 16.78
N THR A 285 -0.50 -3.66 17.42
CA THR A 285 0.45 -3.21 18.45
C THR A 285 1.90 -3.07 17.98
N GLY A 286 2.27 -3.73 16.89
CA GLY A 286 3.65 -3.80 16.42
C GLY A 286 4.54 -4.77 17.19
N LYS A 287 4.00 -5.51 18.15
CA LYS A 287 4.78 -6.45 18.95
C LYS A 287 5.20 -7.66 18.11
N ALA A 288 6.49 -7.96 18.10
CA ALA A 288 6.99 -9.20 17.49
C ALA A 288 6.52 -10.42 18.30
N ILE A 289 5.92 -11.39 17.62
CA ILE A 289 5.31 -12.58 18.24
C ILE A 289 6.28 -13.76 18.15
N THR A 290 6.62 -14.16 16.92
CA THR A 290 7.60 -15.23 16.67
C THR A 290 8.58 -14.81 15.58
N GLY A 291 9.85 -15.15 15.74
CA GLY A 291 10.86 -14.96 14.71
C GLY A 291 11.81 -16.15 14.67
N ALA A 292 12.24 -16.53 13.47
CA ALA A 292 13.21 -17.59 13.27
C ALA A 292 14.11 -17.31 12.06
N ALA A 293 15.35 -17.78 12.16
CA ALA A 293 16.29 -17.81 11.06
C ALA A 293 16.06 -19.08 10.22
N LEU A 294 16.11 -18.92 8.91
CA LEU A 294 15.99 -19.97 7.91
C LEU A 294 17.38 -20.20 7.29
N PRO A 295 17.80 -21.45 7.07
CA PRO A 295 19.16 -21.76 6.60
C PRO A 295 19.38 -21.49 5.10
N PHE A 296 18.35 -21.06 4.38
CA PHE A 296 18.33 -20.88 2.92
C PHE A 296 17.95 -19.43 2.56
N HIS A 297 18.26 -18.99 1.34
CA HIS A 297 17.85 -17.68 0.84
C HIS A 297 16.49 -17.74 0.11
N ILE A 298 15.63 -16.75 0.33
CA ILE A 298 14.33 -16.69 -0.35
C ILE A 298 14.47 -16.00 -1.71
N SER A 299 14.14 -16.69 -2.79
CA SER A 299 14.05 -16.14 -4.15
C SER A 299 12.63 -15.64 -4.46
N GLN A 300 11.60 -16.42 -4.08
CA GLN A 300 10.20 -16.08 -4.31
C GLN A 300 9.29 -16.56 -3.17
N VAL A 301 8.24 -15.79 -2.89
CA VAL A 301 7.21 -16.10 -1.90
C VAL A 301 5.88 -16.33 -2.62
N LEU A 302 5.26 -17.49 -2.41
CA LEU A 302 3.96 -17.84 -2.95
C LEU A 302 2.95 -18.05 -1.83
N GLU A 303 1.71 -17.63 -2.08
CA GLU A 303 0.58 -17.89 -1.19
C GLU A 303 -0.04 -19.24 -1.56
N GLY A 304 -0.20 -20.11 -0.55
CA GLY A 304 -0.81 -21.41 -0.70
C GLY A 304 -2.31 -21.29 -1.04
N PRO A 305 -2.90 -22.31 -1.70
CA PRO A 305 -4.27 -22.26 -2.18
C PRO A 305 -5.31 -22.31 -1.05
N GLN A 306 -4.92 -22.84 0.12
CA GLN A 306 -5.80 -23.03 1.26
C GLN A 306 -5.21 -22.33 2.49
N THR A 307 -6.12 -21.84 3.33
CA THR A 307 -5.81 -21.31 4.65
C THR A 307 -6.02 -22.38 5.71
N LEU A 308 -5.14 -22.40 6.71
CA LEU A 308 -5.29 -23.22 7.90
C LEU A 308 -6.26 -22.51 8.84
N MET A 309 -7.32 -23.19 9.25
CA MET A 309 -8.23 -22.69 10.29
C MET A 309 -7.70 -23.06 11.67
N ASP A 310 -7.48 -22.07 12.53
CA ASP A 310 -7.18 -22.24 13.95
C ASP A 310 -8.23 -21.47 14.77
N GLY A 311 -9.32 -22.17 15.11
CA GLY A 311 -10.50 -21.57 15.75
C GLY A 311 -11.13 -20.48 14.87
N PRO A 312 -11.25 -19.22 15.35
CA PRO A 312 -11.79 -18.09 14.58
C PRO A 312 -10.73 -17.39 13.70
N THR A 313 -9.49 -17.91 13.65
CA THR A 313 -8.40 -17.31 12.89
C THR A 313 -8.09 -18.12 11.64
N GLU A 314 -7.92 -17.43 10.53
CA GLU A 314 -7.42 -18.00 9.28
C GLU A 314 -5.94 -17.69 9.15
N GLN A 315 -5.13 -18.73 9.03
CA GLN A 315 -3.70 -18.61 8.79
C GLN A 315 -3.37 -18.97 7.35
N ARG A 316 -2.68 -18.08 6.65
CA ARG A 316 -2.19 -18.35 5.29
C ARG A 316 -0.96 -19.25 5.34
N ILE A 317 -0.90 -20.19 4.42
CA ILE A 317 0.29 -21.01 4.19
C ILE A 317 1.13 -20.29 3.13
N LEU A 318 2.43 -20.09 3.38
CA LEU A 318 3.36 -19.57 2.39
C LEU A 318 4.33 -20.68 1.94
N LEU A 319 4.67 -20.64 0.66
CA LEU A 319 5.71 -21.47 0.06
C LEU A 319 6.87 -20.55 -0.29
N LEU A 320 8.03 -20.85 0.29
CA LEU A 320 9.26 -20.10 0.10
C LEU A 320 10.14 -20.89 -0.86
N SER A 321 10.45 -20.30 -2.01
CA SER A 321 11.39 -20.86 -2.98
C SER A 321 12.81 -20.43 -2.63
N SER A 322 13.75 -21.39 -2.66
CA SER A 322 15.19 -21.17 -2.55
C SER A 322 15.89 -21.71 -3.80
N ASP A 323 16.89 -20.97 -4.27
CA ASP A 323 17.73 -21.30 -5.43
C ASP A 323 19.10 -21.90 -4.99
N ASP A 324 19.20 -22.48 -3.80
CA ASP A 324 20.48 -22.92 -3.20
C ASP A 324 21.24 -23.98 -4.03
N ASP A 325 20.61 -24.67 -4.98
CA ASP A 325 21.29 -25.58 -5.91
C ASP A 325 21.67 -24.85 -7.21
N SER A 326 22.92 -24.38 -7.21
CA SER A 326 23.61 -23.64 -8.29
C SER A 326 23.86 -24.41 -9.62
N SER A 327 22.95 -25.29 -10.02
CA SER A 327 22.85 -25.72 -11.42
C SER A 327 21.62 -25.10 -12.06
N ASP A 328 21.79 -24.45 -13.21
CA ASP A 328 20.69 -23.81 -13.99
C ASP A 328 19.53 -24.78 -14.33
N ASP A 329 19.75 -26.09 -14.16
CA ASP A 329 18.79 -27.18 -14.43
C ASP A 329 18.16 -27.83 -13.17
N SER A 330 18.58 -27.47 -11.95
CA SER A 330 17.96 -28.02 -10.72
C SER A 330 16.68 -27.27 -10.36
N ALA A 331 15.63 -28.03 -10.00
CA ALA A 331 14.39 -27.44 -9.54
C ALA A 331 14.59 -26.70 -8.19
N PRO A 332 13.90 -25.57 -7.97
CA PRO A 332 14.06 -24.81 -6.74
C PRO A 332 13.55 -25.61 -5.54
N ALA A 333 14.24 -25.51 -4.41
CA ALA A 333 13.77 -26.09 -3.16
C ALA A 333 12.59 -25.24 -2.64
N LEU A 334 11.45 -25.88 -2.36
CA LEU A 334 10.30 -25.19 -1.75
C LEU A 334 10.19 -25.57 -0.27
N HIS A 335 10.02 -24.54 0.56
CA HIS A 335 9.86 -24.69 2.00
C HIS A 335 8.48 -24.16 2.43
N VAL A 336 7.77 -24.95 3.23
CA VAL A 336 6.42 -24.63 3.71
C VAL A 336 6.50 -23.85 5.02
N LEU A 337 5.74 -22.76 5.11
CA LEU A 337 5.57 -21.99 6.34
C LEU A 337 4.06 -21.78 6.61
N PRO A 338 3.53 -22.06 7.82
CA PRO A 338 4.21 -22.68 8.95
C PRO A 338 4.48 -24.18 8.69
N ASP A 339 5.63 -24.68 9.14
CA ASP A 339 5.98 -26.09 8.96
C ASP A 339 5.29 -26.99 10.01
N THR A 340 3.97 -27.14 9.89
CA THR A 340 3.15 -27.97 10.77
C THR A 340 2.60 -29.19 10.03
N ALA A 341 2.33 -30.28 10.76
CA ALA A 341 1.71 -31.47 10.18
C ALA A 341 0.35 -31.17 9.53
N ALA A 342 -0.41 -30.21 10.06
CA ALA A 342 -1.68 -29.77 9.49
C ALA A 342 -1.48 -29.02 8.17
N ALA A 343 -0.54 -28.09 8.10
CA ALA A 343 -0.21 -27.38 6.87
C ALA A 343 0.30 -28.33 5.77
N ARG A 344 1.19 -29.27 6.12
CA ARG A 344 1.65 -30.30 5.17
C ARG A 344 0.52 -31.22 4.70
N LYS A 345 -0.44 -31.55 5.57
CA LYS A 345 -1.60 -32.36 5.19
C LYS A 345 -2.51 -31.63 4.20
N LEU A 346 -2.78 -30.34 4.42
CA LEU A 346 -3.57 -29.52 3.49
C LEU A 346 -2.86 -29.35 2.15
N LEU A 347 -1.53 -29.16 2.20
CA LEU A 347 -0.71 -29.13 1.00
C LEU A 347 -0.77 -30.47 0.25
N GLY A 348 -0.64 -31.60 0.95
CA GLY A 348 -0.72 -32.94 0.34
C GLY A 348 -2.08 -33.25 -0.29
N GLN A 349 -3.17 -32.70 0.25
CA GLN A 349 -4.50 -32.77 -0.39
C GLN A 349 -4.58 -31.96 -1.69
N SER A 350 -3.77 -30.90 -1.81
CA SER A 350 -3.78 -29.95 -2.93
C SER A 350 -2.58 -30.10 -3.87
N GLY A 351 -1.60 -30.96 -3.57
CA GLY A 351 -0.29 -31.01 -4.23
C GLY A 351 -0.40 -31.08 -5.75
N GLN A 352 -1.22 -32.00 -6.28
CA GLN A 352 -1.39 -32.16 -7.72
C GLN A 352 -2.02 -30.96 -8.46
N SER A 353 -2.56 -29.98 -7.74
CA SER A 353 -3.14 -28.75 -8.29
C SER A 353 -2.26 -27.51 -8.08
N LEU A 354 -1.12 -27.67 -7.40
CA LEU A 354 -0.24 -26.57 -7.06
C LEU A 354 0.87 -26.43 -8.11
N HIS A 355 0.99 -25.23 -8.64
CA HIS A 355 1.99 -24.87 -9.62
C HIS A 355 2.81 -23.68 -9.13
N HIS A 356 4.11 -23.75 -9.37
CA HIS A 356 5.06 -22.68 -9.13
C HIS A 356 5.66 -22.24 -10.46
N TRP A 357 6.08 -21.00 -10.56
CA TRP A 357 6.79 -20.49 -11.73
C TRP A 357 7.89 -19.55 -11.29
N ALA A 358 9.01 -19.58 -12.01
CA ALA A 358 10.17 -18.72 -11.79
C ALA A 358 10.55 -18.03 -13.10
N ILE A 359 11.07 -16.80 -13.00
CA ILE A 359 11.46 -15.98 -14.16
C ILE A 359 12.95 -15.73 -14.11
N ASN A 360 13.67 -16.18 -15.14
CA ASN A 360 15.04 -15.76 -15.38
C ASN A 360 15.03 -14.50 -16.26
N THR A 361 15.18 -13.35 -15.61
CA THR A 361 15.10 -12.03 -16.26
C THR A 361 16.20 -11.79 -17.29
N ALA A 362 17.39 -12.36 -17.07
CA ALA A 362 18.56 -12.21 -17.93
C ALA A 362 18.49 -13.12 -19.15
N ALA A 363 18.08 -14.37 -18.97
CA ALA A 363 17.90 -15.34 -20.07
C ALA A 363 16.60 -15.13 -20.86
N GLY A 364 15.67 -14.31 -20.33
CA GLY A 364 14.38 -14.08 -20.98
C GLY A 364 13.48 -15.32 -20.98
N SER A 365 13.66 -16.22 -19.99
CA SER A 365 12.94 -17.48 -19.88
C SER A 365 12.07 -17.52 -18.63
N VAL A 366 10.98 -18.28 -18.72
CA VAL A 366 10.10 -18.60 -17.60
C VAL A 366 9.95 -20.11 -17.51
N SER A 367 10.15 -20.63 -16.31
CA SER A 367 10.05 -22.04 -16.00
C SER A 367 8.88 -22.27 -15.07
N GLY A 368 8.06 -23.27 -15.38
CA GLY A 368 6.94 -23.70 -14.55
C GLY A 368 7.21 -25.07 -13.94
N TYR A 369 6.88 -25.19 -12.67
CA TYR A 369 7.10 -26.36 -11.83
C TYR A 369 5.78 -26.84 -11.26
N SER A 370 5.53 -28.15 -11.29
CA SER A 370 4.49 -28.80 -10.49
C SER A 370 5.02 -29.05 -9.09
N VAL A 371 4.21 -28.82 -8.07
CA VAL A 371 4.61 -29.03 -6.68
C VAL A 371 3.98 -30.31 -6.17
N ASP A 372 4.76 -31.24 -5.63
CA ASP A 372 4.21 -32.48 -5.06
C ASP A 372 3.63 -32.27 -3.64
N ALA A 373 3.10 -33.36 -3.07
CA ALA A 373 2.53 -33.34 -1.71
C ALA A 373 3.57 -33.03 -0.61
N GLU A 374 4.83 -33.32 -0.88
CA GLU A 374 5.97 -33.07 0.00
C GLU A 374 6.61 -31.69 -0.22
N ALA A 375 5.99 -30.82 -1.04
CA ALA A 375 6.53 -29.52 -1.44
C ALA A 375 7.85 -29.61 -2.24
N ARG A 376 8.02 -30.64 -3.08
CA ARG A 376 9.12 -30.70 -4.05
C ARG A 376 8.64 -30.17 -5.39
N ALA A 377 9.44 -29.31 -6.00
CA ALA A 377 9.19 -28.77 -7.32
C ALA A 377 9.73 -29.73 -8.39
N GLU A 378 8.90 -30.06 -9.38
CA GLU A 378 9.29 -30.81 -10.58
C GLU A 378 9.09 -29.93 -11.81
N LEU A 379 10.12 -29.79 -12.64
CA LEU A 379 10.05 -28.97 -13.85
C LEU A 379 9.02 -29.55 -14.83
N THR A 380 7.98 -28.77 -15.14
CA THR A 380 6.91 -29.18 -16.07
C THR A 380 7.12 -28.59 -17.46
N TRP A 381 7.45 -27.30 -17.53
CA TRP A 381 7.62 -26.59 -18.80
C TRP A 381 8.62 -25.45 -18.67
N THR A 382 9.20 -25.04 -19.80
CA THR A 382 10.05 -23.84 -19.89
C THR A 382 9.73 -23.12 -21.19
N ALA A 383 9.46 -21.82 -21.10
CA ALA A 383 9.16 -20.96 -22.22
C ALA A 383 10.23 -19.86 -22.33
N VAL A 384 10.93 -19.83 -23.45
CA VAL A 384 11.93 -18.80 -23.76
C VAL A 384 11.26 -17.72 -24.62
N PHE A 385 11.23 -16.49 -24.11
CA PHE A 385 10.59 -15.35 -24.76
C PHE A 385 11.60 -14.36 -25.35
N GLY A 386 12.83 -14.34 -24.84
CA GLY A 386 13.92 -13.51 -25.33
C GLY A 386 14.68 -14.14 -26.49
N SER A 387 15.15 -13.32 -27.43
CA SER A 387 16.38 -13.65 -28.17
C SER A 387 17.58 -13.39 -27.25
N ASP A 388 18.81 -13.80 -27.60
CA ASP A 388 20.04 -13.59 -26.79
C ASP A 388 20.30 -12.13 -26.32
N LYS A 389 19.50 -11.16 -26.78
CA LYS A 389 19.60 -9.73 -26.48
C LYS A 389 18.38 -9.12 -25.79
N ASP A 390 17.27 -9.86 -25.66
CA ASP A 390 16.02 -9.36 -25.09
C ASP A 390 15.86 -9.83 -23.65
N ALA A 391 15.56 -8.91 -22.74
CA ALA A 391 15.34 -9.19 -21.32
C ALA A 391 13.83 -9.11 -20.99
N VAL A 392 13.44 -9.70 -19.87
CA VAL A 392 12.10 -9.46 -19.29
C VAL A 392 12.07 -8.07 -18.67
N LEU A 393 11.23 -7.20 -19.21
CA LEU A 393 11.07 -5.81 -18.76
C LEU A 393 10.00 -5.66 -17.67
N ALA A 394 8.94 -6.46 -17.74
CA ALA A 394 7.86 -6.50 -16.76
C ALA A 394 7.20 -7.89 -16.74
N ALA A 395 6.83 -8.34 -15.56
CA ALA A 395 6.07 -9.56 -15.34
C ALA A 395 4.94 -9.25 -14.34
N VAL A 396 3.69 -9.54 -14.71
CA VAL A 396 2.53 -9.15 -13.92
C VAL A 396 1.51 -10.28 -13.88
N THR A 397 1.10 -10.64 -12.68
CA THR A 397 0.01 -11.58 -12.41
C THR A 397 -1.22 -10.85 -11.90
N ARG A 398 -2.34 -11.56 -11.88
CA ARG A 398 -3.55 -11.11 -11.22
C ARG A 398 -3.36 -11.12 -9.69
N PRO A 399 -3.87 -10.11 -8.95
CA PRO A 399 -3.88 -10.15 -7.49
C PRO A 399 -4.64 -11.39 -6.96
N PRO A 400 -4.09 -12.11 -5.97
CA PRO A 400 -4.77 -13.28 -5.40
C PRO A 400 -6.07 -12.83 -4.71
N GLY A 401 -7.16 -13.58 -4.94
CA GLY A 401 -8.46 -13.30 -4.32
C GLY A 401 -9.19 -12.07 -4.85
N GLU A 402 -8.80 -11.52 -6.01
CA GLU A 402 -9.54 -10.41 -6.64
C GLU A 402 -11.02 -10.79 -6.89
N PRO A 403 -11.99 -10.01 -6.37
CA PRO A 403 -13.40 -10.31 -6.56
C PRO A 403 -13.87 -9.93 -7.97
N VAL A 404 -14.61 -10.84 -8.62
CA VAL A 404 -15.25 -10.60 -9.92
C VAL A 404 -16.74 -10.74 -9.76
N TYR A 405 -17.46 -9.62 -9.86
CA TYR A 405 -18.93 -9.64 -9.74
C TYR A 405 -19.61 -10.17 -11.00
N SER A 406 -19.20 -9.65 -12.16
CA SER A 406 -19.80 -9.97 -13.45
C SER A 406 -18.86 -10.83 -14.29
N HIS A 407 -19.33 -12.04 -14.61
CA HIS A 407 -18.62 -13.04 -15.42
C HIS A 407 -18.82 -12.84 -16.93
N ALA A 408 -19.79 -12.02 -17.34
CA ALA A 408 -20.17 -11.82 -18.72
C ALA A 408 -20.48 -10.35 -19.00
N LYS A 409 -20.13 -9.87 -20.20
CA LYS A 409 -20.57 -8.57 -20.69
C LYS A 409 -21.76 -8.75 -21.62
N VAL A 410 -22.81 -7.97 -21.38
CA VAL A 410 -23.99 -7.91 -22.26
C VAL A 410 -23.65 -6.99 -23.44
N LEU A 411 -23.82 -7.50 -24.65
CA LEU A 411 -23.61 -6.75 -25.90
C LEU A 411 -24.89 -6.01 -26.32
N GLY A 412 -24.76 -5.09 -27.28
CA GLY A 412 -25.87 -4.24 -27.76
C GLY A 412 -27.03 -5.03 -28.38
N ASP A 413 -26.75 -6.21 -28.93
CA ASP A 413 -27.71 -7.17 -29.46
C ASP A 413 -28.35 -8.07 -28.39
N ARG A 414 -28.03 -7.82 -27.10
CA ARG A 414 -28.43 -8.61 -25.91
C ARG A 414 -27.78 -10.00 -25.84
N SER A 415 -26.82 -10.30 -26.71
CA SER A 415 -26.00 -11.49 -26.56
C SER A 415 -25.02 -11.31 -25.39
N LEU A 416 -24.46 -12.42 -24.93
CA LEU A 416 -23.52 -12.45 -23.81
C LEU A 416 -22.13 -12.79 -24.32
N LYS A 417 -21.16 -11.95 -23.95
CA LYS A 417 -19.74 -12.23 -24.13
C LYS A 417 -19.13 -12.62 -22.80
N LEU A 418 -18.82 -13.90 -22.63
CA LEU A 418 -18.23 -14.41 -21.39
C LEU A 418 -16.78 -13.97 -21.24
N LYS A 419 -16.43 -13.45 -20.07
CA LYS A 419 -15.05 -13.05 -19.75
C LYS A 419 -14.18 -14.29 -19.58
N TYR A 420 -12.96 -14.24 -20.10
CA TYR A 420 -11.97 -15.28 -19.85
C TYR A 420 -11.28 -15.01 -18.49
N LEU A 421 -11.71 -15.72 -17.45
CA LEU A 421 -11.27 -15.50 -16.07
C LEU A 421 -10.35 -16.63 -15.59
N ASN A 422 -9.08 -16.57 -15.98
CA ASN A 422 -8.08 -17.50 -15.50
C ASN A 422 -7.23 -16.84 -14.38
N PRO A 423 -7.21 -17.38 -13.14
CA PRO A 423 -6.40 -16.83 -12.05
C PRO A 423 -4.90 -17.04 -12.27
N ASN A 424 -4.52 -17.99 -13.12
CA ASN A 424 -3.14 -18.41 -13.39
C ASN A 424 -2.54 -17.69 -14.62
N LEU A 425 -3.02 -16.49 -14.94
CA LEU A 425 -2.50 -15.70 -16.05
C LEU A 425 -1.24 -14.93 -15.63
N LEU A 426 -0.22 -15.01 -16.46
CA LEU A 426 1.00 -14.20 -16.35
C LEU A 426 1.19 -13.41 -17.64
N LEU A 427 1.28 -12.09 -17.50
CA LEU A 427 1.66 -11.18 -18.58
C LEU A 427 3.15 -10.92 -18.49
N ILE A 428 3.85 -11.13 -19.60
CA ILE A 428 5.29 -10.89 -19.74
C ILE A 428 5.52 -9.88 -20.86
N ALA A 429 6.31 -8.86 -20.56
CA ALA A 429 6.85 -7.93 -21.53
C ALA A 429 8.34 -8.22 -21.75
N THR A 430 8.72 -8.58 -22.98
CA THR A 430 10.12 -8.79 -23.38
C THR A 430 10.56 -7.76 -24.40
N GLY A 431 11.80 -7.30 -24.29
CA GLY A 431 12.38 -6.35 -25.23
C GLY A 431 13.81 -5.97 -24.87
N PRO A 432 14.37 -4.98 -25.58
CA PRO A 432 15.75 -4.56 -25.35
C PRO A 432 15.90 -3.98 -23.93
N PRO A 433 16.99 -4.31 -23.21
CA PRO A 433 17.16 -3.84 -21.84
C PRO A 433 17.14 -2.31 -21.73
N ASN A 434 16.61 -1.83 -20.60
CA ASN A 434 16.54 -0.40 -20.31
C ASN A 434 17.95 0.20 -20.35
N GLY A 435 18.13 1.31 -21.07
CA GLY A 435 19.44 1.97 -21.22
C GLY A 435 20.41 1.36 -22.25
N ALA A 436 20.13 0.20 -22.84
CA ALA A 436 20.93 -0.34 -23.95
C ALA A 436 21.11 0.69 -25.09
N PRO A 437 22.34 0.95 -25.58
CA PRO A 437 22.54 1.84 -26.70
C PRO A 437 21.82 1.29 -27.93
N ALA A 438 21.17 2.16 -28.71
CA ALA A 438 20.62 1.83 -30.03
C ALA A 438 21.76 1.56 -31.04
N LYS A 439 22.68 0.65 -30.71
CA LYS A 439 23.80 0.26 -31.56
C LYS A 439 23.38 -0.97 -32.35
N GLY A 440 22.82 -0.71 -33.52
CA GLY A 440 22.48 -1.72 -34.53
C GLY A 440 21.47 -1.20 -35.54
N THR A 441 21.48 -1.78 -36.74
CA THR A 441 20.51 -1.54 -37.83
C THR A 441 19.13 -2.15 -37.59
N LYS A 442 18.89 -2.76 -36.42
CA LYS A 442 17.61 -3.38 -36.06
C LYS A 442 16.81 -2.44 -35.16
N THR A 443 15.57 -2.19 -35.56
CA THR A 443 14.59 -1.42 -34.79
C THR A 443 14.27 -2.12 -33.47
N PRO A 444 14.11 -1.39 -32.34
CA PRO A 444 13.77 -1.99 -31.06
C PRO A 444 12.37 -2.60 -31.13
N ARG A 445 12.20 -3.81 -30.58
CA ARG A 445 10.94 -4.55 -30.61
C ARG A 445 10.51 -4.87 -29.18
N LEU A 446 9.27 -4.54 -28.84
CA LEU A 446 8.64 -4.93 -27.58
C LEU A 446 7.61 -6.01 -27.87
N THR A 447 7.70 -7.14 -27.18
CA THR A 447 6.74 -8.25 -27.32
C THR A 447 6.04 -8.48 -26.00
N ILE A 448 4.70 -8.42 -26.02
CA ILE A 448 3.84 -8.77 -24.89
C ILE A 448 3.31 -10.17 -25.13
N SER A 449 3.49 -11.06 -24.16
CA SER A 449 2.93 -12.41 -24.17
C SER A 449 2.09 -12.63 -22.92
N ILE A 450 0.92 -13.22 -23.08
CA ILE A 450 0.13 -13.77 -21.97
C ILE A 450 0.23 -15.28 -22.03
N LEU A 451 0.60 -15.88 -20.92
CA LEU A 451 0.68 -17.32 -20.75
C LEU A 451 -0.15 -17.78 -19.56
N ASP A 452 -0.47 -19.07 -19.59
CA ASP A 452 -0.97 -19.79 -18.43
C ASP A 452 0.22 -20.33 -17.63
N THR A 453 0.31 -20.02 -16.33
CA THR A 453 1.40 -20.46 -15.46
C THR A 453 1.32 -21.95 -15.07
N VAL A 454 0.18 -22.61 -15.32
CA VAL A 454 0.04 -24.05 -15.08
C VAL A 454 0.61 -24.84 -16.25
N THR A 455 0.16 -24.55 -17.47
CA THR A 455 0.52 -25.34 -18.67
C THR A 455 1.70 -24.79 -19.45
N GLY A 456 2.07 -23.53 -19.23
CA GLY A 456 3.09 -22.82 -20.03
C GLY A 456 2.60 -22.40 -21.42
N GLN A 457 1.33 -22.64 -21.74
CA GLN A 457 0.77 -22.30 -23.04
C GLN A 457 0.71 -20.78 -23.21
N VAL A 458 1.28 -20.28 -24.31
CA VAL A 458 1.14 -18.88 -24.72
C VAL A 458 -0.25 -18.69 -25.32
N LEU A 459 -1.12 -18.00 -24.58
CA LEU A 459 -2.50 -17.74 -24.96
C LEU A 459 -2.62 -16.60 -25.96
N PHE A 460 -1.81 -15.54 -25.78
CA PHE A 460 -1.80 -14.37 -26.65
C PHE A 460 -0.39 -13.82 -26.77
N ARG A 461 -0.03 -13.34 -27.97
CA ARG A 461 1.25 -12.66 -28.21
C ARG A 461 1.05 -11.49 -29.16
N GLN A 462 1.55 -10.33 -28.77
CA GLN A 462 1.52 -9.11 -29.57
C GLN A 462 2.89 -8.46 -29.59
N SER A 463 3.27 -7.94 -30.74
CA SER A 463 4.56 -7.29 -30.92
C SER A 463 4.39 -5.87 -31.41
N HIS A 464 5.06 -4.95 -30.74
CA HIS A 464 5.18 -3.54 -31.11
C HIS A 464 6.56 -3.31 -31.74
N GLN A 465 6.56 -2.84 -32.98
CA GLN A 465 7.78 -2.41 -33.66
C GLN A 465 8.14 -1.00 -33.19
N ASP A 466 9.43 -0.69 -33.13
CA ASP A 466 9.95 0.59 -32.67
C ASP A 466 9.48 0.98 -31.26
N ALA A 467 9.37 0.01 -30.35
CA ALA A 467 8.90 0.22 -28.98
C ALA A 467 9.99 -0.10 -27.96
N ARG A 468 10.02 0.66 -26.87
CA ARG A 468 11.01 0.53 -25.79
C ARG A 468 10.39 0.71 -24.40
N GLY A 469 11.01 0.09 -23.40
CA GLY A 469 10.74 0.33 -21.99
C GLY A 469 11.18 1.72 -21.49
N PRO A 470 10.84 2.10 -20.25
CA PRO A 470 10.24 1.24 -19.21
C PRO A 470 8.80 0.84 -19.54
N VAL A 471 8.46 -0.43 -19.24
CA VAL A 471 7.12 -0.97 -19.43
C VAL A 471 6.45 -1.10 -18.07
N HIS A 472 5.26 -0.51 -17.95
CA HIS A 472 4.40 -0.70 -16.79
C HIS A 472 3.16 -1.43 -17.26
N ALA A 473 2.79 -2.52 -16.60
CA ALA A 473 1.64 -3.32 -16.97
C ALA A 473 0.79 -3.63 -15.73
N VAL A 474 -0.51 -3.86 -15.95
CA VAL A 474 -1.48 -4.31 -14.96
C VAL A 474 -2.33 -5.38 -15.61
N LEU A 475 -2.61 -6.45 -14.85
CA LEU A 475 -3.55 -7.50 -15.20
C LEU A 475 -4.65 -7.54 -14.13
N CYS A 476 -5.90 -7.41 -14.55
CA CYS A 476 -7.06 -7.26 -13.67
C CYS A 476 -8.27 -7.95 -14.32
N GLU A 477 -8.97 -8.82 -13.58
CA GLU A 477 -10.05 -9.66 -14.11
C GLU A 477 -9.69 -10.39 -15.42
N ASN A 478 -10.21 -9.91 -16.54
CA ASN A 478 -10.04 -10.43 -17.90
C ASN A 478 -9.30 -9.47 -18.83
N TRP A 479 -8.74 -8.38 -18.32
CA TRP A 479 -8.13 -7.34 -19.12
C TRP A 479 -6.74 -6.98 -18.62
N ALA A 480 -5.89 -6.55 -19.54
CA ALA A 480 -4.57 -6.06 -19.26
C ALA A 480 -4.35 -4.70 -19.90
N VAL A 481 -3.67 -3.80 -19.20
CA VAL A 481 -3.24 -2.51 -19.74
C VAL A 481 -1.75 -2.39 -19.52
N TYR A 482 -1.03 -1.95 -20.56
CA TYR A 482 0.40 -1.69 -20.46
C TYR A 482 0.78 -0.41 -21.18
N HIS A 483 1.75 0.30 -20.60
CA HIS A 483 2.31 1.55 -21.08
C HIS A 483 3.76 1.34 -21.53
N PHE A 484 4.13 1.94 -22.66
CA PHE A 484 5.49 1.90 -23.21
C PHE A 484 5.81 3.17 -24.02
N TRP A 485 7.07 3.30 -24.42
CA TRP A 485 7.53 4.40 -25.29
C TRP A 485 7.64 3.94 -26.74
N SER A 486 6.99 4.66 -27.65
CA SER A 486 7.08 4.46 -29.10
C SER A 486 8.19 5.35 -29.67
N VAL A 487 9.25 4.72 -30.16
CA VAL A 487 10.42 5.38 -30.77
C VAL A 487 10.06 5.94 -32.14
N ALA A 488 9.28 5.22 -32.96
CA ALA A 488 8.88 5.69 -34.29
C ALA A 488 8.03 6.95 -34.25
N GLN A 489 7.14 7.06 -33.24
CA GLN A 489 6.18 8.14 -33.13
C GLN A 489 6.57 9.18 -32.07
N HIS A 490 7.69 8.98 -31.37
CA HIS A 490 8.19 9.84 -30.29
C HIS A 490 7.13 10.21 -29.24
N ARG A 491 6.32 9.23 -28.83
CA ARG A 491 5.23 9.43 -27.87
C ARG A 491 5.03 8.22 -26.96
N HIS A 492 4.36 8.46 -25.84
CA HIS A 492 3.90 7.41 -24.95
C HIS A 492 2.64 6.75 -25.53
N GLU A 493 2.60 5.43 -25.46
CA GLU A 493 1.45 4.63 -25.89
C GLU A 493 0.99 3.74 -24.73
N MET A 494 -0.33 3.58 -24.65
CA MET A 494 -0.99 2.61 -23.78
C MET A 494 -1.79 1.66 -24.65
N ALA A 495 -1.53 0.38 -24.51
CA ALA A 495 -2.30 -0.65 -25.16
C ALA A 495 -3.14 -1.39 -24.12
N VAL A 496 -4.36 -1.74 -24.53
CA VAL A 496 -5.29 -2.54 -23.77
C VAL A 496 -5.53 -3.87 -24.48
N LEU A 497 -5.70 -4.89 -23.67
CA LEU A 497 -6.09 -6.22 -24.07
C LEU A 497 -7.31 -6.64 -23.24
N GLU A 498 -8.31 -7.23 -23.87
CA GLU A 498 -9.42 -7.91 -23.19
C GLU A 498 -9.52 -9.35 -23.70
N LEU A 499 -9.70 -10.28 -22.77
CA LEU A 499 -9.76 -11.71 -23.01
C LEU A 499 -11.20 -12.20 -22.80
N TYR A 500 -11.72 -12.94 -23.78
CA TYR A 500 -13.08 -13.49 -23.79
C TYR A 500 -13.07 -14.98 -24.15
N ASP A 501 -14.03 -15.72 -23.64
CA ASP A 501 -14.24 -17.12 -24.02
C ASP A 501 -14.86 -17.18 -25.42
N ALA A 502 -14.18 -17.88 -26.34
CA ALA A 502 -14.59 -18.06 -27.73
C ALA A 502 -15.42 -19.33 -27.95
N THR A 503 -15.76 -20.06 -26.88
CA THR A 503 -16.53 -21.31 -27.00
C THR A 503 -17.90 -21.00 -27.63
N PRO A 504 -18.24 -21.62 -28.78
CA PRO A 504 -19.55 -21.42 -29.39
C PRO A 504 -20.64 -21.96 -28.48
N ARG A 505 -21.36 -21.07 -27.78
CA ARG A 505 -22.49 -21.43 -26.92
C ARG A 505 -23.61 -20.43 -27.14
N THR A 506 -24.82 -20.94 -27.40
CA THR A 506 -26.04 -20.13 -27.27
C THR A 506 -26.44 -20.09 -25.80
N ILE A 507 -25.77 -19.22 -25.04
CA ILE A 507 -26.08 -19.02 -23.62
C ILE A 507 -27.08 -17.86 -23.51
N THR A 508 -28.23 -18.12 -22.91
CA THR A 508 -29.18 -17.06 -22.59
C THR A 508 -28.86 -16.42 -21.25
N VAL A 509 -29.37 -15.22 -21.01
CA VAL A 509 -29.27 -14.55 -19.69
C VAL A 509 -29.88 -15.42 -18.58
N ALA A 510 -30.94 -16.17 -18.89
CA ALA A 510 -31.55 -17.10 -17.95
C ALA A 510 -30.58 -18.25 -17.58
N ASP A 511 -29.82 -18.77 -18.54
CA ASP A 511 -28.84 -19.81 -18.26
C ASP A 511 -27.71 -19.29 -17.35
N VAL A 512 -27.22 -18.05 -17.53
CA VAL A 512 -26.18 -17.51 -16.62
C VAL A 512 -26.71 -17.20 -15.23
N LEU A 513 -27.97 -16.74 -15.12
CA LEU A 513 -28.58 -16.37 -13.84
C LEU A 513 -29.11 -17.56 -13.03
N PHE A 514 -29.54 -18.62 -13.71
CA PHE A 514 -30.23 -19.77 -13.10
C PHE A 514 -29.51 -21.11 -13.31
N ALA A 515 -28.40 -21.18 -14.04
CA ALA A 515 -27.63 -22.43 -14.12
C ALA A 515 -27.01 -22.77 -12.76
N GLU A 516 -27.25 -24.01 -12.34
CA GLU A 516 -26.52 -24.66 -11.26
C GLU A 516 -25.13 -25.06 -11.77
N GLY A 517 -24.15 -24.16 -11.68
CA GLY A 517 -22.78 -24.54 -12.00
C GLY A 517 -21.81 -23.39 -12.17
N ASN A 518 -21.14 -23.01 -11.09
CA ASN A 518 -19.76 -22.52 -11.17
C ASN A 518 -18.86 -23.71 -11.54
N ALA A 519 -18.95 -24.20 -12.78
CA ALA A 519 -18.04 -25.22 -13.26
C ALA A 519 -16.67 -24.57 -13.51
N THR A 520 -15.85 -24.50 -12.47
CA THR A 520 -14.42 -24.16 -12.61
C THR A 520 -13.79 -25.19 -13.53
N GLN A 521 -13.41 -24.77 -14.73
CA GLN A 521 -12.68 -25.63 -15.66
C GLN A 521 -11.21 -25.70 -15.26
N SER A 522 -10.60 -26.86 -15.47
CA SER A 522 -9.17 -27.05 -15.26
C SER A 522 -8.37 -26.29 -16.31
N ALA A 523 -7.22 -25.72 -15.93
CA ALA A 523 -6.30 -25.04 -16.85
C ALA A 523 -5.80 -25.96 -17.97
N TYR A 524 -5.75 -27.28 -17.74
CA TYR A 524 -5.39 -28.28 -18.77
C TYR A 524 -6.46 -28.48 -19.85
N GLN A 525 -7.68 -28.00 -19.61
CA GLN A 525 -8.80 -28.02 -20.55
C GLN A 525 -9.32 -26.59 -20.76
N ALA A 526 -8.39 -25.66 -21.00
CA ALA A 526 -8.73 -24.26 -21.22
C ALA A 526 -9.64 -24.10 -22.45
N PRO A 527 -10.74 -23.32 -22.35
CA PRO A 527 -11.58 -23.04 -23.50
C PRO A 527 -10.84 -22.17 -24.53
N PRO A 528 -11.27 -22.19 -25.81
CA PRO A 528 -10.69 -21.33 -26.83
C PRO A 528 -10.83 -19.85 -26.43
N LEU A 529 -9.80 -19.06 -26.72
CA LEU A 529 -9.70 -17.66 -26.31
C LEU A 529 -9.91 -16.71 -27.49
N GLU A 530 -10.73 -15.68 -27.29
CA GLU A 530 -10.81 -14.50 -28.14
C GLU A 530 -10.14 -13.32 -27.43
N ALA A 531 -9.05 -12.81 -28.01
CA ALA A 531 -8.31 -11.69 -27.48
C ALA A 531 -8.53 -10.43 -28.34
N LEU A 532 -9.05 -9.37 -27.73
CA LEU A 532 -9.24 -8.07 -28.37
C LEU A 532 -8.16 -7.11 -27.89
N SER A 533 -7.45 -6.49 -28.82
CA SER A 533 -6.39 -5.53 -28.52
C SER A 533 -6.60 -4.21 -29.25
N GLN A 534 -6.29 -3.10 -28.56
CA GLN A 534 -6.26 -1.78 -29.15
C GLN A 534 -5.18 -0.92 -28.48
N THR A 535 -4.54 -0.05 -29.26
CA THR A 535 -3.50 0.86 -28.78
C THR A 535 -3.94 2.31 -28.88
N PHE A 536 -3.58 3.10 -27.87
CA PHE A 536 -3.88 4.52 -27.73
C PHE A 536 -2.60 5.29 -27.41
N ALA A 537 -2.50 6.53 -27.86
CA ALA A 537 -1.48 7.47 -27.45
C ALA A 537 -1.89 8.17 -26.15
N ILE A 538 -0.92 8.45 -25.27
CA ILE A 538 -1.12 9.25 -24.06
C ILE A 538 -0.05 10.34 -23.98
N LYS A 539 -0.44 11.55 -23.57
CA LYS A 539 0.53 12.67 -23.41
C LYS A 539 1.40 12.53 -22.17
N ALA A 540 0.84 11.95 -21.10
CA ALA A 540 1.53 11.79 -19.83
C ALA A 540 2.33 10.48 -19.81
N GLY A 541 3.64 10.57 -19.56
CA GLY A 541 4.45 9.40 -19.26
C GLY A 541 4.04 8.80 -17.91
N VAL A 542 3.97 7.49 -17.84
CA VAL A 542 3.58 6.75 -16.63
C VAL A 542 4.79 6.07 -15.98
N ARG A 543 4.84 6.09 -14.65
CA ARG A 543 5.85 5.44 -13.79
C ARG A 543 5.29 4.26 -12.98
N GLY A 544 3.98 4.25 -12.74
CA GLY A 544 3.32 3.18 -12.00
C GLY A 544 1.86 3.06 -12.42
N LEU A 545 1.36 1.84 -12.43
CA LEU A 545 -0.01 1.48 -12.77
C LEU A 545 -0.58 0.61 -11.66
N ALA A 546 -1.81 0.89 -11.24
CA ALA A 546 -2.54 0.00 -10.34
C ALA A 546 -4.04 0.05 -10.62
N PRO A 547 -4.75 -1.09 -10.62
CA PRO A 547 -6.20 -1.10 -10.66
C PRO A 547 -6.77 -0.74 -9.28
N VAL A 548 -7.93 -0.10 -9.27
CA VAL A 548 -8.71 0.10 -8.04
C VAL A 548 -9.48 -1.18 -7.71
N ALA A 549 -9.22 -1.75 -6.54
CA ALA A 549 -9.94 -2.90 -6.02
C ALA A 549 -11.00 -2.47 -4.99
N THR A 550 -12.22 -3.00 -5.13
CA THR A 550 -13.33 -2.85 -4.18
C THR A 550 -13.75 -4.22 -3.65
N GLN A 551 -14.55 -4.26 -2.58
CA GLN A 551 -14.84 -5.48 -1.83
C GLN A 551 -15.50 -6.57 -2.69
N ARG A 552 -16.40 -6.20 -3.60
CA ARG A 552 -17.16 -7.11 -4.47
C ARG A 552 -16.84 -6.92 -5.95
N GLY A 553 -16.13 -5.85 -6.33
CA GLY A 553 -15.79 -5.56 -7.72
C GLY A 553 -16.98 -5.14 -8.59
N ILE A 554 -18.05 -4.59 -7.99
CA ILE A 554 -19.28 -4.12 -8.65
C ILE A 554 -19.07 -2.74 -9.28
N THR A 555 -18.35 -1.85 -8.59
CA THR A 555 -18.11 -0.48 -9.08
C THR A 555 -17.38 -0.48 -10.43
N ALA A 556 -17.54 0.60 -11.20
CA ALA A 556 -16.80 0.80 -12.44
C ALA A 556 -15.28 0.67 -12.22
N LYS A 557 -14.60 -0.02 -13.13
CA LYS A 557 -13.14 -0.24 -13.03
C LYS A 557 -12.38 1.04 -13.34
N LEU A 558 -11.43 1.37 -12.47
CA LEU A 558 -10.60 2.56 -12.58
C LEU A 558 -9.13 2.15 -12.51
N LEU A 559 -8.32 2.75 -13.38
CA LEU A 559 -6.89 2.54 -13.47
C LEU A 559 -6.17 3.79 -12.95
N LEU A 560 -5.34 3.63 -11.94
CA LEU A 560 -4.51 4.69 -11.38
C LEU A 560 -3.21 4.77 -12.16
N LEU A 561 -2.86 5.98 -12.61
CA LEU A 561 -1.61 6.29 -13.29
C LEU A 561 -0.77 7.19 -12.38
N ALA A 562 0.37 6.70 -11.92
CA ALA A 562 1.41 7.58 -11.38
C ALA A 562 2.16 8.18 -12.56
N THR A 563 1.93 9.47 -12.81
CA THR A 563 2.56 10.19 -13.91
C THR A 563 4.03 10.49 -13.61
N GLN A 564 4.84 10.69 -14.64
CA GLN A 564 6.23 11.12 -14.50
C GLN A 564 6.35 12.54 -13.92
N SER A 565 5.28 13.35 -14.00
CA SER A 565 5.14 14.65 -13.37
C SER A 565 4.75 14.59 -11.89
N ASP A 566 4.97 13.44 -11.23
CA ASP A 566 4.75 13.25 -9.80
C ASP A 566 3.29 13.52 -9.36
N GLN A 567 2.32 13.16 -10.19
CA GLN A 567 0.88 13.27 -9.88
C GLN A 567 0.15 11.95 -10.08
N LEU A 568 -0.91 11.73 -9.30
CA LEU A 568 -1.77 10.55 -9.38
C LEU A 568 -3.02 10.85 -10.22
N TYR A 569 -3.14 10.23 -11.39
CA TYR A 569 -4.27 10.39 -12.30
C TYR A 569 -5.21 9.19 -12.27
N MET A 570 -6.51 9.45 -12.32
CA MET A 570 -7.56 8.45 -12.35
C MET A 570 -8.10 8.27 -13.77
N MET A 571 -7.79 7.15 -14.42
CA MET A 571 -8.28 6.81 -15.76
C MET A 571 -9.45 5.82 -15.67
N ASP A 572 -10.61 6.18 -16.22
CA ASP A 572 -11.72 5.24 -16.35
C ASP A 572 -11.40 4.17 -17.40
N LYS A 573 -11.63 2.90 -17.07
CA LYS A 573 -11.44 1.76 -17.98
C LYS A 573 -12.27 1.88 -19.26
N ARG A 574 -13.37 2.64 -19.28
CA ARG A 574 -14.18 2.90 -20.49
C ARG A 574 -13.40 3.60 -21.61
N PHE A 575 -12.43 4.45 -21.27
CA PHE A 575 -11.56 5.05 -22.29
C PHE A 575 -10.61 4.03 -22.91
N LEU A 576 -10.29 2.97 -22.14
CA LEU A 576 -9.42 1.87 -22.51
C LEU A 576 -10.25 0.62 -22.87
N ASP A 577 -11.26 0.74 -23.73
CA ASP A 577 -11.99 -0.43 -24.29
C ASP A 577 -11.50 -0.72 -25.72
N PRO A 578 -11.06 -1.95 -26.05
CA PRO A 578 -10.59 -2.28 -27.39
C PRO A 578 -11.71 -2.30 -28.44
N ARG A 579 -12.99 -2.34 -28.04
CA ARG A 579 -14.13 -2.35 -28.96
C ARG A 579 -14.62 -0.96 -29.38
N ARG A 580 -13.95 0.11 -28.96
CA ARG A 580 -14.33 1.48 -29.35
C ARG A 580 -14.41 1.57 -30.89
N PRO A 581 -15.56 1.93 -31.49
CA PRO A 581 -15.74 1.90 -32.94
C PRO A 581 -14.88 2.98 -33.61
N LYS A 582 -14.19 2.64 -34.71
CA LYS A 582 -13.31 3.56 -35.46
C LYS A 582 -14.04 4.61 -36.30
N GLY A 583 -15.37 4.55 -36.36
CA GLY A 583 -16.22 5.45 -37.12
C GLY A 583 -17.45 5.87 -36.33
N ALA A 584 -18.50 6.29 -37.02
CA ALA A 584 -19.78 6.58 -36.38
C ALA A 584 -20.29 5.33 -35.65
N PRO A 585 -20.68 5.44 -34.36
CA PRO A 585 -21.10 4.29 -33.58
C PRO A 585 -22.40 3.72 -34.14
N SER A 586 -22.44 2.39 -34.30
CA SER A 586 -23.65 1.67 -34.71
C SER A 586 -24.74 1.75 -33.63
N LYS A 587 -25.96 1.29 -33.93
CA LYS A 587 -27.04 1.23 -32.93
C LYS A 587 -26.69 0.29 -31.77
N GLU A 588 -25.95 -0.78 -32.03
CA GLU A 588 -25.49 -1.73 -31.03
C GLU A 588 -24.40 -1.09 -30.15
N ASP A 589 -23.43 -0.41 -30.77
CA ASP A 589 -22.40 0.33 -30.03
C ASP A 589 -23.00 1.41 -29.11
N GLN A 590 -24.04 2.11 -29.60
CA GLN A 590 -24.77 3.11 -28.83
C GLN A 590 -25.55 2.48 -27.68
N ALA A 591 -26.13 1.29 -27.86
CA ALA A 591 -26.81 0.56 -26.79
C ALA A 591 -25.85 0.14 -25.67
N GLU A 592 -24.60 -0.17 -26.00
CA GLU A 592 -23.52 -0.44 -25.03
C GLU A 592 -22.87 0.83 -24.45
N MET A 593 -23.25 2.02 -24.94
CA MET A 593 -22.63 3.29 -24.59
C MET A 593 -21.11 3.32 -24.89
N LEU A 594 -20.68 2.69 -25.98
CA LEU A 594 -19.28 2.70 -26.40
C LEU A 594 -18.87 4.08 -26.91
N LEU A 595 -17.72 4.55 -26.42
CA LEU A 595 -17.10 5.78 -26.91
C LEU A 595 -16.48 5.52 -28.29
N PRO A 596 -16.62 6.41 -29.27
CA PRO A 596 -15.91 6.28 -30.54
C PRO A 596 -14.39 6.26 -30.30
N TYR A 597 -13.65 5.54 -31.13
CA TYR A 597 -12.20 5.45 -31.01
C TYR A 597 -11.56 6.80 -31.30
N GLU A 598 -10.78 7.27 -30.33
CA GLU A 598 -9.89 8.40 -30.49
C GLU A 598 -8.49 7.89 -30.24
N ALA A 599 -7.56 8.20 -31.16
CA ALA A 599 -6.20 7.71 -31.07
C ALA A 599 -5.45 8.24 -29.84
N GLU A 600 -5.87 9.37 -29.29
CA GLU A 600 -5.27 10.01 -28.11
C GLU A 600 -6.22 9.95 -26.93
N LEU A 601 -5.72 9.55 -25.76
CA LEU A 601 -6.51 9.51 -24.53
C LEU A 601 -6.69 10.91 -23.94
N PRO A 602 -7.92 11.29 -23.55
CA PRO A 602 -8.16 12.57 -22.91
C PRO A 602 -7.55 12.57 -21.50
N VAL A 603 -6.74 13.60 -21.21
CA VAL A 603 -6.20 13.86 -19.88
C VAL A 603 -6.91 15.08 -19.32
N SER A 604 -7.85 14.86 -18.40
CA SER A 604 -8.61 15.94 -17.75
C SER A 604 -7.94 16.35 -16.43
N PRO A 605 -7.65 17.64 -16.20
CA PRO A 605 -7.10 18.11 -14.93
C PRO A 605 -7.93 17.74 -13.69
N LEU A 606 -9.25 17.54 -13.87
CA LEU A 606 -10.18 17.19 -12.79
C LEU A 606 -10.02 15.76 -12.28
N MET A 607 -9.37 14.89 -13.05
CA MET A 607 -9.17 13.48 -12.71
C MET A 607 -7.85 13.23 -11.96
N PHE A 608 -7.06 14.27 -11.66
CA PHE A 608 -5.89 14.14 -10.79
C PHE A 608 -6.33 14.08 -9.34
N SER A 609 -6.20 12.90 -8.74
CA SER A 609 -6.56 12.68 -7.34
C SER A 609 -5.60 13.36 -6.36
N SER A 610 -4.36 13.66 -6.77
CA SER A 610 -3.40 14.35 -5.91
C SER A 610 -3.64 15.86 -5.84
N HIS A 611 -4.53 16.41 -6.67
CA HIS A 611 -4.84 17.85 -6.74
C HIS A 611 -3.59 18.73 -6.81
N GLN A 612 -3.24 19.39 -5.71
CA GLN A 612 -2.08 20.30 -5.60
C GLN A 612 -0.83 19.60 -5.07
N HIS A 613 -0.96 18.37 -4.55
CA HIS A 613 0.15 17.62 -3.99
C HIS A 613 0.92 16.90 -5.10
N SER A 614 2.22 17.17 -5.18
CA SER A 614 3.17 16.37 -5.94
C SER A 614 3.68 15.22 -5.07
N ILE A 615 3.77 14.03 -5.62
CA ILE A 615 4.24 12.81 -4.96
C ILE A 615 5.55 12.42 -5.63
N ALA A 616 6.67 12.85 -5.07
CA ALA A 616 7.95 12.67 -5.73
C ALA A 616 8.31 11.18 -5.85
N ARG A 617 8.77 10.79 -7.06
CA ARG A 617 9.37 9.47 -7.32
C ARG A 617 8.49 8.29 -6.87
N VAL A 618 7.21 8.28 -7.26
CA VAL A 618 6.32 7.16 -6.98
C VAL A 618 6.96 5.83 -7.42
N SER A 619 7.14 4.91 -6.47
CA SER A 619 7.68 3.57 -6.71
C SER A 619 6.58 2.51 -6.76
N GLY A 620 5.48 2.72 -6.05
CA GLY A 620 4.36 1.78 -6.01
C GLY A 620 3.03 2.45 -5.67
N ILE A 621 1.94 1.77 -6.04
CA ILE A 621 0.57 2.15 -5.71
C ILE A 621 -0.12 0.92 -5.14
N VAL A 622 -0.66 1.03 -3.93
CA VAL A 622 -1.41 -0.03 -3.25
C VAL A 622 -2.84 0.45 -3.07
N THR A 623 -3.80 -0.41 -3.39
CA THR A 623 -5.23 -0.13 -3.20
C THR A 623 -5.82 -1.11 -2.19
N SER A 624 -6.78 -0.64 -1.40
CA SER A 624 -7.50 -1.47 -0.43
C SER A 624 -8.98 -1.13 -0.45
N PRO A 625 -9.88 -2.13 -0.44
CA PRO A 625 -11.31 -1.88 -0.40
C PRO A 625 -11.74 -1.29 0.95
N ALA A 626 -12.69 -0.36 0.93
CA ALA A 626 -13.47 -0.02 2.12
C ALA A 626 -14.60 -1.06 2.33
N ASN A 627 -15.35 -0.97 3.43
CA ASN A 627 -16.56 -1.79 3.62
C ASN A 627 -17.69 -1.35 2.68
N LEU A 628 -17.65 -0.09 2.24
CA LEU A 628 -18.53 0.46 1.22
C LEU A 628 -17.97 0.16 -0.17
N GLU A 629 -18.76 -0.50 -1.01
CA GLU A 629 -18.38 -0.91 -2.36
C GLU A 629 -18.09 0.27 -3.29
N SER A 630 -18.65 1.45 -3.02
CA SER A 630 -18.41 2.65 -3.80
C SER A 630 -17.00 3.22 -3.64
N THR A 631 -16.30 2.87 -2.55
CA THR A 631 -15.10 3.56 -2.09
C THR A 631 -13.93 2.60 -1.92
N ALA A 632 -12.76 3.03 -2.39
CA ALA A 632 -11.49 2.36 -2.13
C ALA A 632 -10.47 3.34 -1.57
N LEU A 633 -9.54 2.83 -0.76
CA LEU A 633 -8.38 3.56 -0.27
C LEU A 633 -7.20 3.33 -1.22
N VAL A 634 -6.45 4.38 -1.47
CA VAL A 634 -5.27 4.35 -2.34
C VAL A 634 -4.09 4.93 -1.58
N LEU A 635 -3.00 4.18 -1.56
CA LEU A 635 -1.69 4.59 -1.09
C LEU A 635 -0.76 4.67 -2.30
N ALA A 636 -0.29 5.86 -2.64
CA ALA A 636 0.84 6.04 -3.53
C ALA A 636 2.09 6.28 -2.67
N HIS A 637 3.11 5.44 -2.84
CA HIS A 637 4.35 5.55 -2.09
C HIS A 637 5.55 5.68 -3.02
N GLY A 638 6.55 6.42 -2.58
CA GLY A 638 7.77 6.74 -3.32
C GLY A 638 8.77 7.39 -2.38
N LEU A 639 9.29 8.56 -2.77
CA LEU A 639 9.96 9.45 -1.81
C LEU A 639 8.95 10.03 -0.82
N ASP A 640 7.76 10.38 -1.33
CA ASP A 640 6.64 10.87 -0.55
C ASP A 640 5.56 9.78 -0.39
N VAL A 641 4.77 9.90 0.67
CA VAL A 641 3.63 9.02 0.95
C VAL A 641 2.34 9.83 0.80
N PHE A 642 1.44 9.36 -0.06
CA PHE A 642 0.14 9.99 -0.30
C PHE A 642 -0.99 8.99 -0.17
N VAL A 643 -1.97 9.31 0.67
CA VAL A 643 -3.16 8.50 0.89
C VAL A 643 -4.40 9.29 0.50
N THR A 644 -5.28 8.66 -0.26
CA THR A 644 -6.57 9.24 -0.64
C THR A 644 -7.67 8.17 -0.68
N ARG A 645 -8.92 8.63 -0.74
CA ARG A 645 -10.08 7.79 -1.07
C ARG A 645 -10.47 8.06 -2.52
N VAL A 646 -10.77 7.00 -3.25
CA VAL A 646 -11.25 7.07 -4.63
C VAL A 646 -12.63 6.44 -4.73
N GLN A 647 -13.48 7.04 -5.55
CA GLN A 647 -14.88 6.61 -5.76
C GLN A 647 -15.17 6.50 -7.25
N PRO A 648 -14.90 5.35 -7.88
CA PRO A 648 -15.01 5.21 -9.34
C PRO A 648 -16.41 5.52 -9.89
N SER A 649 -17.46 5.19 -9.14
CA SER A 649 -18.87 5.38 -9.56
C SER A 649 -19.62 6.39 -8.68
N LYS A 650 -18.90 7.30 -8.00
CA LYS A 650 -19.42 8.12 -6.89
C LYS A 650 -19.96 7.26 -5.74
N ASN A 651 -20.38 7.90 -4.66
CA ASN A 651 -20.82 7.27 -3.41
C ASN A 651 -22.27 6.73 -3.46
N PHE A 652 -22.56 5.76 -4.34
CA PHE A 652 -23.93 5.23 -4.51
C PHE A 652 -24.51 4.47 -3.29
N ASP A 653 -23.67 4.12 -2.31
CA ASP A 653 -24.03 3.42 -1.07
C ASP A 653 -24.02 4.33 0.17
N LEU A 654 -23.76 5.64 -0.02
CA LEU A 654 -23.80 6.65 1.02
C LEU A 654 -24.77 7.76 0.62
N ILE A 655 -25.47 8.33 1.59
CA ILE A 655 -26.21 9.57 1.36
C ILE A 655 -25.18 10.68 1.11
N PRO A 656 -25.33 11.53 0.08
CA PRO A 656 -24.42 12.63 -0.18
C PRO A 656 -24.31 13.59 1.02
N ASP A 657 -23.11 14.14 1.24
CA ASP A 657 -22.86 15.10 2.33
C ASP A 657 -23.74 16.36 2.20
N ASP A 658 -24.07 16.76 0.96
CA ASP A 658 -24.91 17.92 0.64
C ASP A 658 -26.43 17.59 0.64
N PHE A 659 -26.84 16.46 1.22
CA PHE A 659 -28.25 16.09 1.25
C PHE A 659 -29.07 17.13 2.06
N PRO A 660 -30.16 17.68 1.51
CA PRO A 660 -30.90 18.77 2.15
C PRO A 660 -31.84 18.25 3.24
N TYR A 661 -31.29 17.78 4.36
CA TYR A 661 -32.05 17.25 5.50
C TYR A 661 -33.08 18.25 6.04
N ALA A 662 -32.73 19.53 6.12
CA ALA A 662 -33.66 20.58 6.56
C ALA A 662 -34.90 20.68 5.66
N LEU A 663 -34.74 20.54 4.34
CA LEU A 663 -35.87 20.54 3.39
C LEU A 663 -36.77 19.33 3.62
N LEU A 664 -36.19 18.14 3.76
CA LEU A 664 -36.93 16.90 4.02
C LEU A 664 -37.77 17.00 5.30
N ILE A 665 -37.18 17.49 6.39
CA ILE A 665 -37.87 17.68 7.67
C ILE A 665 -38.98 18.72 7.53
N THR A 666 -38.69 19.86 6.88
CA THR A 666 -39.66 20.95 6.70
C THR A 666 -40.87 20.49 5.89
N VAL A 667 -40.66 19.82 4.76
CA VAL A 667 -41.75 19.31 3.92
C VAL A 667 -42.60 18.28 4.68
N THR A 668 -41.96 17.37 5.42
CA THR A 668 -42.67 16.39 6.25
C THR A 668 -43.55 17.05 7.30
N LEU A 669 -43.04 18.07 8.00
CA LEU A 669 -43.81 18.82 9.00
C LEU A 669 -44.97 19.62 8.39
N VAL A 670 -44.74 20.27 7.25
CA VAL A 670 -45.79 21.01 6.53
C VAL A 670 -46.90 20.08 6.05
N LEU A 671 -46.55 18.92 5.49
CA LEU A 671 -47.54 17.92 5.06
C LEU A 671 -48.31 17.33 6.25
N ALA A 672 -47.65 17.04 7.37
CA ALA A 672 -48.30 16.55 8.57
C ALA A 672 -49.29 17.58 9.14
N PHE A 673 -48.88 18.85 9.22
CA PHE A 673 -49.75 19.94 9.66
C PHE A 673 -50.94 20.13 8.70
N ALA A 674 -50.69 20.15 7.39
CA ALA A 674 -51.74 20.25 6.39
C ALA A 674 -52.74 19.09 6.51
N ALA A 675 -52.27 17.85 6.71
CA ALA A 675 -53.13 16.69 6.89
C ALA A 675 -54.04 16.81 8.13
N LEU A 676 -53.51 17.34 9.26
CA LEU A 676 -54.32 17.59 10.46
C LEU A 676 -55.39 18.65 10.22
N VAL A 677 -55.04 19.73 9.54
CA VAL A 677 -56.00 20.79 9.17
C VAL A 677 -57.08 20.24 8.23
N LEU A 678 -56.69 19.51 7.19
CA LEU A 678 -57.63 18.90 6.23
C LEU A 678 -58.56 17.90 6.93
N ARG A 679 -58.04 17.04 7.82
CA ARG A 679 -58.86 16.09 8.60
C ARG A 679 -59.91 16.80 9.44
N ASN A 680 -59.53 17.90 10.10
CA ASN A 680 -60.46 18.69 10.90
C ASN A 680 -61.54 19.32 10.01
N LEU A 681 -61.15 19.94 8.90
CA LEU A 681 -62.08 20.54 7.93
C LEU A 681 -63.04 19.48 7.35
N GLU A 682 -62.52 18.32 6.95
CA GLU A 682 -63.33 17.21 6.45
C GLU A 682 -64.34 16.75 7.51
N SER A 683 -63.91 16.54 8.75
CA SER A 683 -64.81 16.13 9.84
C SER A 683 -65.94 17.14 10.07
N SER A 684 -65.64 18.44 10.07
CA SER A 684 -66.65 19.49 10.22
C SER A 684 -67.61 19.54 9.02
N SER A 685 -67.10 19.39 7.80
CA SER A 685 -67.92 19.42 6.58
C SER A 685 -68.80 18.18 6.46
N GLY A 686 -68.29 17.01 6.86
CA GLY A 686 -69.02 15.75 6.90
C GLY A 686 -70.11 15.74 7.96
N VAL A 687 -69.87 16.35 9.13
CA VAL A 687 -70.92 16.61 10.13
C VAL A 687 -71.95 17.56 9.55
N SER A 688 -71.56 18.71 9.00
CA SER A 688 -72.51 19.66 8.41
C SER A 688 -73.42 19.04 7.34
N LYS A 689 -72.87 18.22 6.42
CA LYS A 689 -73.65 17.53 5.37
C LYS A 689 -74.61 16.47 5.90
N LYS A 690 -74.34 15.87 7.07
CA LYS A 690 -75.21 14.87 7.69
C LYS A 690 -76.34 15.49 8.50
N TRP A 691 -76.16 16.74 8.93
CA TRP A 691 -77.13 17.48 9.75
C TRP A 691 -78.06 18.38 8.93
N THR A 692 -77.74 18.60 7.64
CA THR A 692 -78.68 19.07 6.60
C THR A 692 -79.34 17.89 5.93
#